data_AF-A0A975AKE6-F1
#
_entry.id   AF-A0A975AKE6-F1
#
_cell.length_a   1.000
_cell.length_b   1.000
_cell.length_c   1.000
_cell.angle_alpha   90.00
_cell.angle_beta   90.00
_cell.angle_gamma   90.00
#
_symmetry.space_group_name_H-M   'P 1'
#
loop_
_entity.id
_entity.type
_entity.pdbx_description
1 polymer ?
#
loop_
_entity_poly.entity_id
_entity_poly.type
_entity_poly.pdbx_seq_one_letter_code
_entity_poly.pdbx_strand_id
1 'polypeptide(L)'
;MKRAALVVSILIAMVFWVKGTDIQAQKQTETKQMEPVAIDWERLEQTESLEKPLLDSVRDIKAVVRQCREQRKNTSEKRTRRESWLQQMFIQDLEAGIPISDLMRLPITPDRETRTILDLAYSEYISRQTGIYPEDSPVTTAFLMLISQVPGVEELMTLLTDDAAFHQLYWIGPMRIKDSHVISRAQMLLAVLAEASDEEFKRRTANKTFYPHDIAFALRTLNFSEQRLIWLLDLAVDLEDKPLFMSMNGIFPVLNLADDAVQRLDVATLKILKRYGVTPTDITGAMTALDIALSQRESDAQRSMVEYLINEGYQAHYQRTTEYELGIKTLELGTQFYLYSVTDKDLIQFLDERTPFIDANRPDLGYDPSPDTSAAEVVKVNLNNIRQSQKCHEQALKLDELELVLPFDEKYKKLGDLPKDEPFERVIAEAQTFDPVLADMYAMQNQNGERPFASDSALSSKIDLTEESVEKMMSVVSNQSLSSRDLSRLLHLVVSKPEFTAVWLQVSDHSHLTSLAPLKSLRCEKWKTLREQGFDFSLTDSIQRNLYSIAFSCGPEWVDLLMDAGVPVLSQSYGSDALDLALDYTYVDEMLHPSLSRILKQTESLESSHNARLARLRLFQPKLYANIIAMKPEIRISPEQKPNPLINNRM
;
A
#
# COMPACT_ATOMS: atom_id res chain seq x y z
N MET A 1 27.48 -69.70 -25.85
CA MET A 1 26.61 -68.57 -25.42
C MET A 1 26.94 -68.00 -24.02
N LYS A 2 27.44 -68.76 -23.04
CA LYS A 2 27.81 -68.21 -21.71
C LYS A 2 29.13 -67.41 -21.63
N ARG A 3 30.01 -67.48 -22.65
CA ARG A 3 31.28 -66.69 -22.69
C ARG A 3 31.13 -65.30 -23.30
N ALA A 4 30.12 -65.06 -24.16
CA ALA A 4 29.87 -63.75 -24.74
C ALA A 4 29.22 -62.79 -23.73
N ALA A 5 28.35 -63.29 -22.85
CA ALA A 5 27.72 -62.48 -21.79
C ALA A 5 28.72 -62.02 -20.70
N LEU A 6 29.75 -62.82 -20.43
CA LEU A 6 30.78 -62.46 -19.44
C LEU A 6 31.73 -61.36 -19.97
N VAL A 7 32.10 -61.41 -21.26
CA VAL A 7 32.97 -60.40 -21.88
C VAL A 7 32.24 -59.05 -22.02
N VAL A 8 30.93 -59.06 -22.31
CA VAL A 8 30.12 -57.84 -22.34
C VAL A 8 29.93 -57.25 -20.94
N SER A 9 29.79 -58.09 -19.91
CA SER A 9 29.68 -57.61 -18.51
C SER A 9 30.99 -57.03 -17.98
N ILE A 10 32.14 -57.58 -18.38
CA ILE A 10 33.47 -57.06 -18.02
C ILE A 10 33.79 -55.75 -18.77
N LEU A 11 33.36 -55.63 -20.03
CA LEU A 11 33.52 -54.37 -20.79
C LEU A 11 32.62 -53.25 -20.24
N ILE A 12 31.39 -53.56 -19.82
CA ILE A 12 30.51 -52.58 -19.16
C ILE A 12 31.08 -52.18 -17.79
N ALA A 13 31.60 -53.14 -17.01
CA ALA A 13 32.25 -52.84 -15.73
C ALA A 13 33.54 -52.00 -15.88
N MET A 14 34.34 -52.22 -16.93
CA MET A 14 35.53 -51.38 -17.21
C MET A 14 35.16 -49.98 -17.70
N VAL A 15 34.06 -49.81 -18.46
CA VAL A 15 33.57 -48.49 -18.87
C VAL A 15 33.02 -47.70 -17.66
N PHE A 16 32.42 -48.38 -16.67
CA PHE A 16 32.02 -47.75 -15.40
C PHE A 16 33.20 -47.47 -14.46
N TRP A 17 34.28 -48.27 -14.52
CA TRP A 17 35.46 -48.04 -13.69
C TRP A 17 36.36 -46.92 -14.23
N VAL A 18 36.54 -46.82 -15.55
CA VAL A 18 37.31 -45.72 -16.18
C VAL A 18 36.56 -44.39 -16.12
N LYS A 19 35.22 -44.38 -16.04
CA LYS A 19 34.44 -43.16 -15.75
C LYS A 19 34.29 -42.86 -14.25
N GLY A 20 34.63 -43.80 -13.37
CA GLY A 20 34.53 -43.65 -11.92
C GLY A 20 35.76 -43.04 -11.25
N THR A 21 36.93 -43.08 -11.90
CA THR A 21 38.19 -42.59 -11.30
C THR A 21 38.60 -41.19 -11.75
N ASP A 22 37.86 -40.54 -12.66
CA ASP A 22 38.15 -39.16 -13.11
C ASP A 22 37.17 -38.09 -12.57
N ILE A 23 36.21 -38.48 -11.72
CA ILE A 23 35.27 -37.53 -11.08
C ILE A 23 35.68 -37.20 -9.63
N GLN A 24 36.74 -37.83 -9.10
CA GLN A 24 37.28 -37.54 -7.76
C GLN A 24 38.49 -36.59 -7.72
N ALA A 25 38.90 -35.99 -8.85
CA ALA A 25 40.05 -35.08 -8.88
C ALA A 25 39.76 -33.63 -9.35
N GLN A 26 38.51 -33.27 -9.68
CA GLN A 26 38.23 -31.91 -10.15
C GLN A 26 36.85 -31.36 -9.77
N LYS A 27 36.47 -31.56 -8.51
CA LYS A 27 35.50 -30.70 -7.82
C LYS A 27 36.08 -30.32 -6.46
N GLN A 28 37.15 -29.53 -6.50
CA GLN A 28 37.21 -28.39 -5.59
C GLN A 28 36.01 -27.53 -5.98
N THR A 29 34.86 -27.83 -5.40
CA THR A 29 33.90 -26.78 -5.08
C THR A 29 34.72 -25.78 -4.28
N GLU A 30 35.10 -24.67 -4.91
CA GLU A 30 35.08 -23.40 -4.20
C GLU A 30 33.65 -23.26 -3.66
N THR A 31 33.38 -23.88 -2.50
CA THR A 31 32.64 -23.17 -1.49
C THR A 31 33.39 -21.85 -1.36
N LYS A 32 32.92 -20.83 -2.08
CA LYS A 32 33.02 -19.48 -1.57
C LYS A 32 32.30 -19.56 -0.23
N GLN A 33 33.04 -19.92 0.82
CA GLN A 33 32.86 -19.27 2.09
C GLN A 33 32.97 -17.79 1.73
N MET A 34 31.82 -17.15 1.56
CA MET A 34 31.77 -15.71 1.78
C MET A 34 32.40 -15.54 3.15
N GLU A 35 33.51 -14.81 3.19
CA GLU A 35 34.16 -14.46 4.45
C GLU A 35 33.06 -13.99 5.41
N PRO A 36 33.00 -14.53 6.64
CA PRO A 36 32.17 -13.92 7.65
C PRO A 36 32.53 -12.44 7.64
N VAL A 37 31.53 -11.55 7.62
CA VAL A 37 31.78 -10.12 7.74
C VAL A 37 32.69 -9.97 8.94
N ALA A 38 33.94 -9.56 8.70
CA ALA A 38 34.88 -9.21 9.73
C ALA A 38 34.34 -7.92 10.35
N ILE A 39 33.33 -8.08 11.22
CA ILE A 39 33.06 -7.10 12.26
C ILE A 39 34.35 -7.10 13.06
N ASP A 40 34.99 -5.94 13.13
CA ASP A 40 36.22 -5.73 13.89
C ASP A 40 35.90 -5.85 15.38
N TRP A 41 35.82 -7.10 15.84
CA TRP A 41 35.55 -7.45 17.23
C TRP A 41 36.69 -7.00 18.15
N GLU A 42 37.92 -6.92 17.64
CA GLU A 42 39.08 -6.42 18.38
C GLU A 42 38.91 -4.94 18.77
N ARG A 43 38.28 -4.13 17.91
CA ARG A 43 37.98 -2.72 18.22
C ARG A 43 36.88 -2.54 19.28
N LEU A 44 36.00 -3.52 19.46
CA LEU A 44 34.96 -3.54 20.51
C LEU A 44 35.46 -4.20 21.81
N GLU A 45 36.32 -5.21 21.74
CA GLU A 45 36.91 -5.86 22.93
C GLU A 45 37.89 -4.96 23.69
N GLN A 46 38.52 -3.98 23.02
CA GLN A 46 39.34 -2.95 23.69
C GLN A 46 38.53 -1.95 24.54
N THR A 47 37.21 -2.13 24.67
CA THR A 47 36.28 -1.18 25.27
C THR A 47 35.52 -1.74 26.48
N GLU A 48 36.16 -2.59 27.31
CA GLU A 48 35.63 -3.04 28.62
C GLU A 48 35.27 -1.86 29.58
N SER A 49 35.82 -0.65 29.36
CA SER A 49 35.45 0.57 30.13
C SER A 49 34.28 1.39 29.53
N LEU A 50 33.69 0.91 28.43
CA LEU A 50 32.79 1.66 27.53
C LEU A 50 31.42 0.94 27.32
N GLU A 51 31.22 -0.25 27.90
CA GLU A 51 29.92 -0.95 27.89
C GLU A 51 28.78 -0.09 28.45
N LYS A 52 29.06 0.67 29.53
CA LYS A 52 28.05 1.53 30.15
C LYS A 52 27.61 2.71 29.25
N PRO A 53 28.53 3.49 28.65
CA PRO A 53 28.17 4.48 27.63
C PRO A 53 27.39 3.94 26.43
N LEU A 54 27.73 2.74 25.93
CA LEU A 54 26.98 2.10 24.84
C LEU A 54 25.57 1.70 25.29
N LEU A 55 25.43 1.06 26.45
CA LEU A 55 24.15 0.66 27.03
C LEU A 55 23.25 1.84 27.36
N ASP A 56 23.82 2.94 27.85
CA ASP A 56 23.07 4.18 28.11
C ASP A 56 22.61 4.81 26.77
N SER A 57 23.47 4.83 25.74
CA SER A 57 23.11 5.33 24.40
C SER A 57 22.01 4.49 23.73
N VAL A 58 22.09 3.16 23.80
CA VAL A 58 21.06 2.24 23.29
C VAL A 58 19.74 2.45 24.04
N ARG A 59 19.78 2.61 25.36
CA ARG A 59 18.58 2.85 26.19
C ARG A 59 17.90 4.17 25.83
N ASP A 60 18.67 5.24 25.69
CA ASP A 60 18.15 6.57 25.38
C ASP A 60 17.49 6.60 23.99
N ILE A 61 18.15 6.01 22.98
CA ILE A 61 17.58 5.95 21.62
C ILE A 61 16.37 5.01 21.57
N LYS A 62 16.37 3.88 22.28
CA LYS A 62 15.19 3.01 22.42
C LYS A 62 13.98 3.74 22.99
N ALA A 63 14.17 4.59 23.99
CA ALA A 63 13.08 5.39 24.56
C ALA A 63 12.46 6.32 23.50
N VAL A 64 13.29 6.97 22.66
CA VAL A 64 12.83 7.82 21.55
C VAL A 64 12.10 6.99 20.48
N VAL A 65 12.66 5.85 20.07
CA VAL A 65 12.03 4.95 19.09
C VAL A 65 10.70 4.40 19.60
N ARG A 66 10.59 4.08 20.90
CA ARG A 66 9.33 3.67 21.53
C ARG A 66 8.28 4.78 21.49
N GLN A 67 8.66 6.00 21.87
CA GLN A 67 7.77 7.16 21.78
C GLN A 67 7.27 7.36 20.34
N CYS A 68 8.13 7.18 19.34
CA CYS A 68 7.75 7.20 17.93
C CYS A 68 6.72 6.11 17.57
N ARG A 69 6.88 4.88 18.08
CA ARG A 69 5.94 3.77 17.86
C ARG A 69 4.59 4.02 18.54
N GLU A 70 4.58 4.47 19.78
CA GLU A 70 3.36 4.83 20.52
C GLU A 70 2.62 5.98 19.85
N GLN A 71 3.35 6.98 19.37
CA GLN A 71 2.77 8.08 18.59
C GLN A 71 2.08 7.54 17.34
N ARG A 72 2.72 6.64 16.57
CA ARG A 72 2.11 5.99 15.39
C ARG A 72 0.89 5.14 15.75
N LYS A 73 0.93 4.38 16.84
CA LYS A 73 -0.19 3.55 17.31
C LYS A 73 -1.38 4.42 17.73
N ASN A 74 -1.12 5.50 18.46
CA ASN A 74 -2.14 6.50 18.81
C ASN A 74 -2.70 7.22 17.59
N THR A 75 -1.99 7.25 16.45
CA THR A 75 -2.50 7.83 15.21
C THR A 75 -3.69 7.05 14.65
N SER A 76 -3.84 5.73 14.88
CA SER A 76 -5.02 5.00 14.37
C SER A 76 -6.31 5.32 15.15
N GLU A 77 -6.24 5.48 16.47
CA GLU A 77 -7.38 5.94 17.29
C GLU A 77 -7.67 7.43 17.06
N LYS A 78 -6.61 8.23 16.85
CA LYS A 78 -6.75 9.63 16.43
C LYS A 78 -7.31 9.75 15.02
N ARG A 79 -7.09 8.77 14.14
CA ARG A 79 -7.67 8.74 12.78
C ARG A 79 -9.18 8.67 12.89
N THR A 80 -9.75 7.67 13.58
CA THR A 80 -11.22 7.59 13.75
C THR A 80 -11.80 8.82 14.45
N ARG A 81 -11.13 9.39 15.47
CA ARG A 81 -11.58 10.65 16.10
C ARG A 81 -11.48 11.85 15.15
N ARG A 82 -10.43 11.92 14.33
CA ARG A 82 -10.24 12.94 13.29
C ARG A 82 -11.30 12.81 12.21
N GLU A 83 -11.65 11.59 11.80
CA GLU A 83 -12.70 11.33 10.82
C GLU A 83 -14.07 11.80 11.32
N SER A 84 -14.44 11.42 12.55
CA SER A 84 -15.69 11.89 13.17
C SER A 84 -15.70 13.40 13.39
N TRP A 85 -14.56 13.99 13.76
CA TRP A 85 -14.42 15.44 13.93
C TRP A 85 -14.55 16.18 12.58
N LEU A 86 -13.88 15.71 11.53
CA LEU A 86 -14.00 16.25 10.18
C LEU A 86 -15.44 16.15 9.65
N GLN A 87 -16.12 15.03 9.89
CA GLN A 87 -17.53 14.86 9.51
C GLN A 87 -18.42 15.91 10.17
N GLN A 88 -18.31 16.08 11.49
CA GLN A 88 -19.11 17.06 12.23
C GLN A 88 -18.79 18.50 11.84
N MET A 89 -17.52 18.81 11.58
CA MET A 89 -17.09 20.12 11.09
C MET A 89 -17.71 20.42 9.73
N PHE A 90 -17.66 19.49 8.77
CA PHE A 90 -18.29 19.67 7.46
C PHE A 90 -19.81 19.85 7.58
N ILE A 91 -20.49 19.13 8.47
CA ILE A 91 -21.93 19.33 8.73
C ILE A 91 -22.18 20.75 9.25
N GLN A 92 -21.38 21.25 10.20
CA GLN A 92 -21.53 22.59 10.75
C GLN A 92 -21.29 23.68 9.70
N ASP A 93 -20.30 23.51 8.84
CA ASP A 93 -20.02 24.42 7.74
C ASP A 93 -21.16 24.45 6.72
N LEU A 94 -21.72 23.28 6.38
CA LEU A 94 -22.91 23.16 5.54
C LEU A 94 -24.14 23.84 6.19
N GLU A 95 -24.36 23.63 7.49
CA GLU A 95 -25.42 24.29 8.27
C GLU A 95 -25.23 25.82 8.36
N ALA A 96 -23.99 26.29 8.30
CA ALA A 96 -23.65 27.72 8.21
C ALA A 96 -23.84 28.31 6.80
N GLY A 97 -24.29 27.50 5.84
CA GLY A 97 -24.56 27.93 4.47
C GLY A 97 -23.33 27.96 3.56
N ILE A 98 -22.23 27.33 3.97
CA ILE A 98 -21.05 27.19 3.11
C ILE A 98 -21.39 26.18 2.00
N PRO A 99 -21.29 26.56 0.72
CA PRO A 99 -21.54 25.66 -0.40
C PRO A 99 -20.65 24.40 -0.32
N ILE A 100 -21.21 23.23 -0.66
CA ILE A 100 -20.41 22.00 -0.74
C ILE A 100 -19.27 22.12 -1.75
N SER A 101 -19.43 22.93 -2.80
CA SER A 101 -18.35 23.28 -3.72
C SER A 101 -17.17 23.91 -2.97
N ASP A 102 -17.43 24.79 -2.01
CA ASP A 102 -16.38 25.45 -1.21
C ASP A 102 -15.72 24.50 -0.19
N LEU A 103 -16.45 23.50 0.30
CA LEU A 103 -15.88 22.45 1.14
C LEU A 103 -15.06 21.42 0.34
N MET A 104 -15.52 21.07 -0.87
CA MET A 104 -14.75 20.28 -1.83
C MET A 104 -13.53 21.02 -2.36
N ARG A 105 -13.52 22.36 -2.25
CA ARG A 105 -12.40 23.23 -2.57
C ARG A 105 -11.30 23.25 -1.52
N LEU A 106 -11.56 22.76 -0.30
CA LEU A 106 -10.57 22.79 0.77
C LEU A 106 -9.42 21.78 0.47
N PRO A 107 -8.14 22.18 0.57
CA PRO A 107 -6.96 21.31 0.36
C PRO A 107 -6.85 20.05 1.25
N ILE A 108 -7.84 19.79 2.10
CA ILE A 108 -7.90 18.72 3.10
C ILE A 108 -8.51 17.43 2.54
N THR A 109 -9.14 17.48 1.37
CA THR A 109 -9.88 16.37 0.73
C THR A 109 -9.11 15.55 -0.34
N PRO A 110 -7.76 15.40 -0.36
CA PRO A 110 -7.13 14.59 -1.40
C PRO A 110 -7.16 13.09 -1.12
N ASP A 111 -7.26 12.64 0.14
CA ASP A 111 -7.36 11.20 0.41
C ASP A 111 -8.80 10.68 0.22
N ARG A 112 -8.91 9.43 -0.26
CA ARG A 112 -10.17 8.72 -0.49
C ARG A 112 -11.09 8.72 0.74
N GLU A 113 -10.50 8.79 1.93
CA GLU A 113 -11.17 8.68 3.21
C GLU A 113 -11.86 9.99 3.62
N THR A 114 -11.17 11.13 3.51
CA THR A 114 -11.73 12.47 3.79
C THR A 114 -12.84 12.83 2.82
N ARG A 115 -12.77 12.35 1.57
CA ARG A 115 -13.87 12.45 0.60
C ARG A 115 -15.09 11.63 1.02
N THR A 116 -14.86 10.38 1.42
CA THR A 116 -15.93 9.52 1.97
C THR A 116 -16.59 10.19 3.18
N ILE A 117 -15.82 10.89 4.00
CA ILE A 117 -16.31 11.61 5.18
C ILE A 117 -17.13 12.85 4.81
N LEU A 118 -16.71 13.62 3.80
CA LEU A 118 -17.49 14.75 3.28
C LEU A 118 -18.79 14.26 2.62
N ASP A 119 -18.76 13.15 1.88
CA ASP A 119 -19.94 12.53 1.28
C ASP A 119 -20.94 12.10 2.36
N LEU A 120 -20.45 11.47 3.43
CA LEU A 120 -21.27 11.08 4.59
C LEU A 120 -21.85 12.32 5.30
N ALA A 121 -21.05 13.37 5.49
CA ALA A 121 -21.49 14.63 6.10
C ALA A 121 -22.57 15.34 5.26
N TYR A 122 -22.42 15.40 3.94
CA TYR A 122 -23.39 16.03 3.07
C TYR A 122 -24.70 15.26 2.96
N SER A 123 -24.62 13.92 2.85
CA SER A 123 -25.79 13.05 2.88
C SER A 123 -26.60 13.25 4.17
N GLU A 124 -25.89 13.35 5.31
CA GLU A 124 -26.49 13.62 6.61
C GLU A 124 -27.09 15.03 6.70
N TYR A 125 -26.38 16.06 6.21
CA TYR A 125 -26.87 17.44 6.14
C TYR A 125 -28.16 17.57 5.31
N ILE A 126 -28.19 17.00 4.10
CA ILE A 126 -29.38 17.04 3.23
C ILE A 126 -30.55 16.32 3.90
N SER A 127 -30.31 15.15 4.49
CA SER A 127 -31.33 14.41 5.24
C SER A 127 -31.93 15.24 6.39
N ARG A 128 -31.11 16.02 7.10
CA ARG A 128 -31.55 16.93 8.17
C ARG A 128 -32.36 18.12 7.66
N GLN A 129 -32.01 18.70 6.52
CA GLN A 129 -32.65 19.91 5.99
C GLN A 129 -33.99 19.63 5.30
N THR A 130 -34.09 18.53 4.55
CA THR A 130 -35.25 18.28 3.68
C THR A 130 -36.24 17.28 4.27
N GLY A 131 -35.81 16.43 5.22
CA GLY A 131 -36.60 15.28 5.67
C GLY A 131 -36.85 14.23 4.58
N ILE A 132 -36.20 14.35 3.42
CA ILE A 132 -36.39 13.54 2.21
C ILE A 132 -35.04 12.94 1.80
N TYR A 133 -34.99 11.63 1.56
CA TYR A 133 -33.80 10.95 1.05
C TYR A 133 -33.53 11.32 -0.43
N PRO A 134 -32.27 11.28 -0.92
CA PRO A 134 -31.87 11.77 -2.27
C PRO A 134 -32.65 11.20 -3.47
N GLU A 135 -33.42 10.15 -3.27
CA GLU A 135 -34.12 9.38 -4.30
C GLU A 135 -35.34 10.11 -4.91
N ASP A 136 -35.85 11.18 -4.27
CA ASP A 136 -37.10 11.88 -4.67
C ASP A 136 -36.91 13.33 -5.21
N SER A 137 -35.69 13.73 -5.61
CA SER A 137 -35.40 15.09 -6.11
C SER A 137 -35.88 15.36 -7.55
N PRO A 138 -36.32 16.58 -7.91
CA PRO A 138 -36.57 17.00 -9.30
C PRO A 138 -35.39 16.77 -10.25
N VAL A 139 -34.16 16.75 -9.71
CA VAL A 139 -32.94 16.43 -10.49
C VAL A 139 -32.80 14.93 -10.74
N THR A 140 -33.27 14.09 -9.82
CA THR A 140 -33.42 12.65 -10.07
C THR A 140 -34.44 12.41 -11.18
N THR A 141 -35.54 13.17 -11.21
CA THR A 141 -36.52 13.12 -12.32
C THR A 141 -35.90 13.58 -13.66
N ALA A 142 -35.17 14.69 -13.68
CA ALA A 142 -34.47 15.18 -14.87
C ALA A 142 -33.42 14.18 -15.40
N PHE A 143 -32.65 13.58 -14.48
CA PHE A 143 -31.67 12.54 -14.78
C PHE A 143 -32.34 11.28 -15.36
N LEU A 144 -33.42 10.81 -14.73
CA LEU A 144 -34.21 9.67 -15.22
C LEU A 144 -34.78 9.95 -16.61
N MET A 145 -35.23 11.18 -16.91
CA MET A 145 -35.67 11.59 -18.25
C MET A 145 -34.52 11.58 -19.27
N LEU A 146 -33.33 12.03 -18.86
CA LEU A 146 -32.13 12.07 -19.70
C LEU A 146 -31.66 10.66 -20.13
N ILE A 147 -31.71 9.68 -19.22
CA ILE A 147 -31.30 8.30 -19.51
C ILE A 147 -32.39 7.46 -20.19
N SER A 148 -33.67 7.86 -20.10
CA SER A 148 -34.80 7.09 -20.64
C SER A 148 -35.22 7.47 -22.08
N GLN A 149 -34.55 8.45 -22.71
CA GLN A 149 -34.85 8.92 -24.08
C GLN A 149 -36.33 9.25 -24.33
N VAL A 150 -37.05 9.73 -23.31
CA VAL A 150 -38.48 10.06 -23.41
C VAL A 150 -38.66 11.32 -24.29
N PRO A 151 -39.65 11.37 -25.20
CA PRO A 151 -39.91 12.54 -26.02
C PRO A 151 -40.41 13.71 -25.17
N GLY A 152 -39.49 14.63 -24.83
CA GLY A 152 -39.79 15.78 -23.98
C GLY A 152 -38.65 16.80 -23.88
N VAL A 153 -37.83 16.95 -24.92
CA VAL A 153 -36.64 17.84 -24.90
C VAL A 153 -37.00 19.24 -24.42
N GLU A 154 -38.14 19.81 -24.81
CA GLU A 154 -38.50 21.17 -24.40
C GLU A 154 -38.99 21.28 -22.94
N GLU A 155 -39.59 20.21 -22.41
CA GLU A 155 -40.00 20.11 -21.01
C GLU A 155 -38.78 19.92 -20.10
N LEU A 156 -37.83 19.08 -20.52
CA LEU A 156 -36.51 18.95 -19.89
C LEU A 156 -35.73 20.28 -19.94
N MET A 157 -35.71 20.97 -21.08
CA MET A 157 -35.04 22.27 -21.22
C MET A 157 -35.67 23.35 -20.31
N THR A 158 -36.98 23.33 -20.11
CA THR A 158 -37.65 24.24 -19.16
C THR A 158 -37.20 23.96 -17.73
N LEU A 159 -37.07 22.69 -17.36
CA LEU A 159 -36.65 22.27 -16.01
C LEU A 159 -35.16 22.55 -15.74
N LEU A 160 -34.32 22.51 -16.78
CA LEU A 160 -32.88 22.77 -16.70
C LEU A 160 -32.52 24.26 -16.77
N THR A 161 -33.42 25.12 -17.26
CA THR A 161 -33.15 26.57 -17.44
C THR A 161 -33.74 27.46 -16.35
N ASP A 162 -34.32 26.87 -15.30
CA ASP A 162 -34.70 27.60 -14.09
C ASP A 162 -33.44 28.08 -13.33
N ASP A 163 -33.38 29.38 -13.05
CA ASP A 163 -32.23 30.05 -12.42
C ASP A 163 -32.09 29.68 -10.93
N ALA A 164 -33.18 29.28 -10.27
CA ALA A 164 -33.10 28.78 -8.91
C ALA A 164 -32.30 27.46 -8.89
N ALA A 165 -31.20 27.45 -8.14
CA ALA A 165 -30.33 26.28 -7.98
C ALA A 165 -29.67 25.75 -9.28
N PHE A 166 -29.49 26.59 -10.30
CA PHE A 166 -28.87 26.22 -11.59
C PHE A 166 -27.48 25.56 -11.44
N HIS A 167 -26.69 26.03 -10.48
CA HIS A 167 -25.34 25.54 -10.18
C HIS A 167 -25.26 24.58 -9.00
N GLN A 168 -26.39 24.27 -8.34
CA GLN A 168 -26.39 23.35 -7.22
C GLN A 168 -26.02 21.95 -7.70
N LEU A 169 -25.08 21.31 -7.00
CA LEU A 169 -24.66 19.93 -7.28
C LEU A 169 -25.60 18.95 -6.56
N TYR A 170 -26.09 17.98 -7.31
CA TYR A 170 -27.00 16.95 -6.82
C TYR A 170 -26.33 15.58 -6.90
N TRP A 171 -26.44 14.80 -5.84
CA TRP A 171 -25.97 13.43 -5.79
C TRP A 171 -26.87 12.50 -6.60
N ILE A 172 -26.31 11.70 -7.52
CA ILE A 172 -27.06 10.77 -8.40
C ILE A 172 -26.96 9.30 -7.96
N GLY A 173 -26.55 9.05 -6.72
CA GLY A 173 -26.48 7.70 -6.17
C GLY A 173 -25.19 6.96 -6.57
N PRO A 174 -25.19 5.61 -6.53
CA PRO A 174 -24.03 4.80 -6.92
C PRO A 174 -23.72 4.85 -8.42
N MET A 175 -24.62 5.42 -9.23
CA MET A 175 -24.39 5.65 -10.65
C MET A 175 -23.34 6.75 -10.87
N ARG A 176 -22.53 6.60 -11.92
CA ARG A 176 -21.49 7.57 -12.31
C ARG A 176 -21.74 8.07 -13.71
N ILE A 177 -21.61 9.38 -13.91
CA ILE A 177 -21.42 9.97 -15.25
C ILE A 177 -19.94 10.27 -15.40
N LYS A 178 -19.23 9.46 -16.21
CA LYS A 178 -17.80 9.62 -16.53
C LYS A 178 -16.96 10.04 -15.30
N ASP A 179 -17.18 9.31 -14.21
CA ASP A 179 -16.50 9.42 -12.90
C ASP A 179 -16.99 10.48 -11.91
N SER A 180 -18.16 11.11 -12.12
CA SER A 180 -18.81 11.95 -11.10
C SER A 180 -20.06 11.29 -10.52
N HIS A 181 -20.23 11.35 -9.19
CA HIS A 181 -21.47 11.03 -8.46
C HIS A 181 -22.37 12.24 -8.24
N VAL A 182 -21.93 13.42 -8.68
CA VAL A 182 -22.69 14.66 -8.57
C VAL A 182 -22.86 15.33 -9.93
N ILE A 183 -23.98 16.02 -10.11
CA ILE A 183 -24.27 16.76 -11.34
C ILE A 183 -25.09 18.02 -11.05
N SER A 184 -24.82 19.10 -11.79
CA SER A 184 -25.62 20.35 -11.75
C SER A 184 -26.62 20.44 -12.91
N ARG A 185 -27.62 21.32 -12.81
CA ARG A 185 -28.52 21.62 -13.94
C ARG A 185 -27.76 22.26 -15.10
N ALA A 186 -26.76 23.07 -14.82
CA ALA A 186 -25.85 23.62 -15.83
C ALA A 186 -25.13 22.51 -16.61
N GLN A 187 -24.58 21.50 -15.93
CA GLN A 187 -23.93 20.34 -16.56
C GLN A 187 -24.93 19.51 -17.39
N MET A 188 -26.14 19.29 -16.89
CA MET A 188 -27.21 18.62 -17.65
C MET A 188 -27.60 19.41 -18.90
N LEU A 189 -27.72 20.74 -18.81
CA LEU A 189 -28.00 21.62 -19.94
C LEU A 189 -26.91 21.49 -21.00
N LEU A 190 -25.63 21.53 -20.60
CA LEU A 190 -24.51 21.34 -21.52
C LEU A 190 -24.54 19.97 -22.18
N ALA A 191 -24.88 18.91 -21.44
CA ALA A 191 -25.01 17.56 -22.00
C ALA A 191 -26.12 17.47 -23.06
N VAL A 192 -27.28 18.09 -22.83
CA VAL A 192 -28.37 18.16 -23.82
C VAL A 192 -27.94 18.97 -25.05
N LEU A 193 -27.23 20.08 -24.85
CA LEU A 193 -26.78 20.96 -25.93
C LEU A 193 -25.58 20.43 -26.71
N ALA A 194 -24.99 19.30 -26.32
CA ALA A 194 -23.82 18.77 -26.99
C ALA A 194 -24.08 18.41 -28.46
N GLU A 195 -25.26 17.86 -28.74
CA GLU A 195 -25.70 17.49 -30.09
C GLU A 195 -26.44 18.62 -30.82
N ALA A 196 -26.65 19.78 -30.17
CA ALA A 196 -27.33 20.92 -30.78
C ALA A 196 -26.47 21.59 -31.87
N SER A 197 -27.09 22.38 -32.75
CA SER A 197 -26.32 23.24 -33.67
C SER A 197 -25.62 24.36 -32.90
N ASP A 198 -24.57 24.95 -33.49
CA ASP A 198 -23.85 26.08 -32.88
C ASP A 198 -24.76 27.30 -32.61
N GLU A 199 -25.71 27.57 -33.49
CA GLU A 199 -26.72 28.61 -33.31
C GLU A 199 -27.63 28.32 -32.11
N GLU A 200 -28.05 27.06 -31.98
CA GLU A 200 -28.92 26.64 -30.89
C GLU A 200 -28.18 26.63 -29.55
N PHE A 201 -26.94 26.15 -29.54
CA PHE A 201 -26.04 26.21 -28.39
C PHE A 201 -25.92 27.65 -27.90
N LYS A 202 -25.53 28.57 -28.78
CA LYS A 202 -25.34 29.99 -28.44
C LYS A 202 -26.64 30.64 -27.95
N ARG A 203 -27.77 30.35 -28.59
CA ARG A 203 -29.08 30.89 -28.20
C ARG A 203 -29.50 30.43 -26.80
N ARG A 204 -29.27 29.14 -26.48
CA ARG A 204 -29.71 28.53 -25.22
C ARG A 204 -28.78 28.84 -24.05
N THR A 205 -27.52 29.24 -24.30
CA THR A 205 -26.57 29.64 -23.25
C THR A 205 -26.48 31.15 -23.02
N ALA A 206 -26.95 32.00 -23.94
CA ALA A 206 -26.68 33.46 -23.94
C ALA A 206 -26.96 34.25 -22.65
N ASN A 207 -27.88 33.78 -21.80
CA ASN A 207 -28.24 34.44 -20.53
C ASN A 207 -27.91 33.58 -19.30
N LYS A 208 -26.97 32.64 -19.44
CA LYS A 208 -26.54 31.75 -18.38
C LYS A 208 -25.10 32.06 -18.01
N THR A 209 -24.80 31.93 -16.73
CA THR A 209 -23.43 31.91 -16.21
C THR A 209 -22.96 30.48 -16.12
N PHE A 210 -21.66 30.25 -16.25
CA PHE A 210 -21.05 28.93 -16.02
C PHE A 210 -19.90 29.06 -15.05
N TYR A 211 -19.86 28.20 -14.04
CA TYR A 211 -18.68 28.12 -13.19
C TYR A 211 -17.63 27.24 -13.86
N PRO A 212 -16.36 27.34 -13.42
CA PRO A 212 -15.30 26.51 -13.96
C PRO A 212 -15.68 25.03 -13.95
N HIS A 213 -16.39 24.56 -12.91
CA HIS A 213 -16.72 23.16 -12.70
C HIS A 213 -17.74 22.65 -13.74
N ASP A 214 -18.64 23.51 -14.22
CA ASP A 214 -19.55 23.21 -15.33
C ASP A 214 -18.77 23.04 -16.65
N ILE A 215 -17.77 23.91 -16.87
CA ILE A 215 -16.90 23.89 -18.06
C ILE A 215 -15.98 22.67 -18.06
N ALA A 216 -15.42 22.30 -16.90
CA ALA A 216 -14.60 21.10 -16.75
C ALA A 216 -15.40 19.83 -17.09
N PHE A 217 -16.66 19.75 -16.64
CA PHE A 217 -17.55 18.66 -17.03
C PHE A 217 -17.74 18.62 -18.56
N ALA A 218 -17.99 19.77 -19.19
CA ALA A 218 -18.15 19.85 -20.63
C ALA A 218 -16.90 19.39 -21.38
N LEU A 219 -15.71 19.86 -20.99
CA LEU A 219 -14.44 19.46 -21.60
C LEU A 219 -14.13 17.96 -21.47
N ARG A 220 -14.53 17.34 -20.36
CA ARG A 220 -14.28 15.91 -20.09
C ARG A 220 -15.28 14.98 -20.76
N THR A 221 -16.52 15.44 -20.89
CA THR A 221 -17.65 14.57 -21.20
C THR A 221 -18.19 14.83 -22.61
N LEU A 222 -18.00 16.04 -23.13
CA LEU A 222 -18.63 16.52 -24.35
C LEU A 222 -17.55 16.92 -25.36
N ASN A 223 -17.71 16.50 -26.61
CA ASN A 223 -16.74 16.77 -27.67
C ASN A 223 -16.94 18.18 -28.25
N PHE A 224 -16.73 19.22 -27.43
CA PHE A 224 -16.98 20.60 -27.83
C PHE A 224 -15.88 21.12 -28.76
N SER A 225 -16.29 21.89 -29.76
CA SER A 225 -15.35 22.65 -30.59
C SER A 225 -14.68 23.77 -29.78
N GLU A 226 -13.50 24.20 -30.23
CA GLU A 226 -12.81 25.38 -29.65
C GLU A 226 -13.74 26.60 -29.59
N GLN A 227 -14.61 26.77 -30.59
CA GLN A 227 -15.56 27.88 -30.65
C GLN A 227 -16.63 27.83 -29.56
N ARG A 228 -17.13 26.63 -29.22
CA ARG A 228 -18.08 26.46 -28.10
C ARG A 228 -17.42 26.65 -26.75
N LEU A 229 -16.16 26.20 -26.60
CA LEU A 229 -15.38 26.49 -25.41
C LEU A 229 -15.22 28.00 -25.21
N ILE A 230 -14.84 28.74 -26.25
CA ILE A 230 -14.74 30.20 -26.23
C ILE A 230 -16.05 30.83 -25.76
N TRP A 231 -17.20 30.40 -26.30
CA TRP A 231 -18.50 30.91 -25.86
C TRP A 231 -18.82 30.61 -24.40
N LEU A 232 -18.45 29.44 -23.89
CA LEU A 232 -18.63 29.13 -22.47
C LEU A 232 -17.72 29.98 -21.59
N LEU A 233 -16.47 30.21 -22.00
CA LEU A 233 -15.53 31.06 -21.27
C LEU A 233 -15.98 32.53 -21.25
N ASP A 234 -16.59 33.03 -22.33
CA ASP A 234 -17.19 34.38 -22.38
C ASP A 234 -18.37 34.53 -21.40
N LEU A 235 -19.04 33.42 -21.06
CA LEU A 235 -20.16 33.33 -20.13
C LEU A 235 -19.72 32.87 -18.73
N ALA A 236 -18.43 32.63 -18.54
CA ALA A 236 -17.92 32.08 -17.30
C ALA A 236 -17.75 33.14 -16.23
N VAL A 237 -18.00 32.75 -14.98
CA VAL A 237 -17.71 33.55 -13.80
C VAL A 237 -16.68 32.83 -12.94
N ASP A 238 -15.89 33.60 -12.19
CA ASP A 238 -14.88 33.10 -11.26
C ASP A 238 -13.91 32.08 -11.89
N LEU A 239 -13.44 32.36 -13.12
CA LEU A 239 -12.47 31.51 -13.83
C LEU A 239 -11.15 31.28 -13.07
N GLU A 240 -10.83 32.19 -12.15
CA GLU A 240 -9.65 32.11 -11.28
C GLU A 240 -9.89 31.27 -10.02
N ASP A 241 -11.14 30.90 -9.71
CA ASP A 241 -11.46 30.11 -8.52
C ASP A 241 -10.85 28.71 -8.62
N LYS A 242 -10.19 28.31 -7.53
CA LYS A 242 -9.62 26.98 -7.32
C LYS A 242 -10.32 26.27 -6.15
N PRO A 243 -10.36 24.93 -6.12
CA PRO A 243 -10.22 23.97 -7.21
C PRO A 243 -11.54 23.56 -7.90
N LEU A 244 -11.36 22.98 -9.07
CA LEU A 244 -12.41 22.66 -10.03
C LEU A 244 -13.17 21.38 -9.78
N PHE A 245 -12.44 20.30 -9.53
CA PHE A 245 -12.92 18.98 -9.17
C PHE A 245 -11.66 18.12 -9.00
N MET A 246 -11.41 17.65 -7.78
CA MET A 246 -10.44 16.59 -7.57
C MET A 246 -10.95 15.32 -8.26
N SER A 247 -10.22 14.80 -9.25
CA SER A 247 -10.56 13.57 -9.98
C SER A 247 -10.89 12.42 -9.01
N MET A 248 -11.99 11.72 -9.25
CA MET A 248 -12.42 10.56 -8.45
C MET A 248 -11.58 9.30 -8.70
N ASN A 249 -10.80 9.26 -9.78
CA ASN A 249 -10.09 8.04 -10.21
C ASN A 249 -8.56 8.16 -10.27
N GLY A 250 -7.95 9.28 -9.91
CA GLY A 250 -6.49 9.41 -9.99
C GLY A 250 -5.95 10.29 -8.89
N ILE A 251 -5.07 9.72 -8.08
CA ILE A 251 -3.82 10.19 -7.46
C ILE A 251 -3.49 11.71 -7.40
N PHE A 252 -4.12 12.60 -8.18
CA PHE A 252 -3.69 13.97 -8.45
C PHE A 252 -4.81 15.02 -8.30
N PRO A 253 -4.59 16.13 -7.57
CA PRO A 253 -5.52 17.25 -7.55
C PRO A 253 -5.39 18.11 -8.82
N VAL A 254 -6.47 18.21 -9.59
CA VAL A 254 -6.60 19.18 -10.70
C VAL A 254 -7.15 20.47 -10.11
N LEU A 255 -6.31 21.50 -10.01
CA LEU A 255 -6.64 22.72 -9.27
C LEU A 255 -7.34 23.77 -10.12
N ASN A 256 -7.23 23.73 -11.44
CA ASN A 256 -7.91 24.65 -12.36
C ASN A 256 -8.09 24.06 -13.77
N LEU A 257 -8.73 24.81 -14.68
CA LEU A 257 -9.17 24.29 -16.00
C LEU A 257 -7.95 24.01 -16.88
N ALA A 258 -6.86 24.75 -16.65
CA ALA A 258 -5.62 24.56 -17.36
C ALA A 258 -4.90 23.29 -16.90
N ASP A 259 -4.93 22.95 -15.60
CA ASP A 259 -4.44 21.66 -15.10
C ASP A 259 -5.23 20.48 -15.70
N ASP A 260 -6.54 20.66 -15.91
CA ASP A 260 -7.36 19.65 -16.60
C ASP A 260 -6.93 19.46 -18.06
N ALA A 261 -6.70 20.57 -18.78
CA ALA A 261 -6.20 20.54 -20.14
C ALA A 261 -4.82 19.87 -20.23
N VAL A 262 -3.95 20.11 -19.24
CA VAL A 262 -2.65 19.43 -19.12
C VAL A 262 -2.82 17.93 -18.90
N GLN A 263 -3.70 17.52 -17.99
CA GLN A 263 -3.98 16.10 -17.74
C GLN A 263 -4.52 15.39 -19.00
N ARG A 264 -5.31 16.07 -19.83
CA ARG A 264 -5.83 15.56 -21.10
C ARG A 264 -4.85 15.68 -22.27
N LEU A 265 -3.66 16.23 -22.05
CA LEU A 265 -2.64 16.51 -23.09
C LEU A 265 -3.18 17.42 -24.22
N ASP A 266 -4.09 18.33 -23.89
CA ASP A 266 -4.81 19.19 -24.81
C ASP A 266 -4.20 20.61 -24.88
N VAL A 267 -3.13 20.74 -25.67
CA VAL A 267 -2.39 22.01 -25.85
C VAL A 267 -3.27 23.11 -26.45
N ALA A 268 -4.25 22.75 -27.29
CA ALA A 268 -5.13 23.73 -27.94
C ALA A 268 -6.07 24.39 -26.92
N THR A 269 -6.76 23.59 -26.12
CA THR A 269 -7.59 24.08 -25.00
C THR A 269 -6.74 24.89 -24.02
N LEU A 270 -5.55 24.43 -23.67
CA LEU A 270 -4.66 25.14 -22.77
C LEU A 270 -4.29 26.55 -23.29
N LYS A 271 -4.00 26.68 -24.59
CA LYS A 271 -3.74 27.98 -25.22
C LYS A 271 -4.95 28.90 -25.23
N ILE A 272 -6.17 28.35 -25.35
CA ILE A 272 -7.42 29.14 -25.25
C ILE A 272 -7.60 29.63 -23.82
N LEU A 273 -7.52 28.74 -22.83
CA LEU A 273 -7.65 29.05 -21.41
C LEU A 273 -6.67 30.15 -20.96
N LYS A 274 -5.43 30.10 -21.44
CA LYS A 274 -4.41 31.12 -21.17
C LYS A 274 -4.84 32.52 -21.62
N ARG A 275 -5.60 32.66 -22.72
CA ARG A 275 -6.11 33.96 -23.21
C ARG A 275 -7.16 34.56 -22.26
N TYR A 276 -7.83 33.72 -21.49
CA TYR A 276 -8.80 34.09 -20.45
C TYR A 276 -8.15 34.21 -19.06
N GLY A 277 -6.82 34.27 -18.97
CA GLY A 277 -6.10 34.39 -17.71
C GLY A 277 -5.98 33.08 -16.92
N VAL A 278 -6.55 31.97 -17.41
CA VAL A 278 -6.48 30.68 -16.73
C VAL A 278 -5.18 29.97 -17.12
N THR A 279 -4.24 29.91 -16.17
CA THR A 279 -2.92 29.30 -16.35
C THR A 279 -2.75 28.07 -15.48
N PRO A 280 -1.95 27.07 -15.93
CA PRO A 280 -1.66 25.90 -15.12
C PRO A 280 -1.05 26.26 -13.77
N THR A 281 -1.19 25.36 -12.81
CA THR A 281 -0.63 25.56 -11.48
C THR A 281 0.91 25.53 -11.51
N ASP A 282 1.49 26.56 -10.90
CA ASP A 282 2.93 26.71 -10.67
C ASP A 282 3.18 27.14 -9.20
N ILE A 283 2.83 26.27 -8.26
CA ILE A 283 3.00 26.53 -6.83
C ILE A 283 4.25 25.81 -6.34
N THR A 284 5.18 26.54 -5.73
CA THR A 284 6.38 25.98 -5.11
C THR A 284 6.01 24.99 -4.00
N GLY A 285 6.54 23.77 -4.07
CA GLY A 285 6.24 22.73 -3.08
C GLY A 285 4.90 22.02 -3.28
N ALA A 286 4.25 22.23 -4.44
CA ALA A 286 3.12 21.44 -4.91
C ALA A 286 3.44 20.88 -6.31
N MET A 287 2.60 19.96 -6.79
CA MET A 287 2.69 19.45 -8.16
C MET A 287 2.56 20.58 -9.19
N THR A 288 3.50 20.66 -10.13
CA THR A 288 3.43 21.60 -11.25
C THR A 288 2.69 20.97 -12.43
N ALA A 289 2.28 21.82 -13.38
CA ALA A 289 1.77 21.34 -14.66
C ALA A 289 2.72 20.40 -15.40
N LEU A 290 4.04 20.62 -15.28
CA LEU A 290 5.03 19.76 -15.93
C LEU A 290 5.07 18.37 -15.28
N ASP A 291 4.91 18.29 -13.96
CA ASP A 291 4.76 17.02 -13.25
C ASP A 291 3.51 16.25 -13.73
N ILE A 292 2.37 16.93 -13.91
CA ILE A 292 1.11 16.35 -14.41
C ILE A 292 1.27 15.80 -15.83
N ALA A 293 1.95 16.55 -16.70
CA ALA A 293 2.19 16.12 -18.07
C ALA A 293 3.09 14.88 -18.11
N LEU A 294 4.18 14.88 -17.33
CA LEU A 294 5.15 13.78 -17.28
C LEU A 294 4.57 12.51 -16.63
N SER A 295 3.54 12.62 -15.79
CA SER A 295 2.85 11.45 -15.22
C SER A 295 1.92 10.74 -16.20
N GLN A 296 1.62 11.35 -17.36
CA GLN A 296 0.80 10.71 -18.39
C GLN A 296 1.58 9.62 -19.13
N ARG A 297 0.87 8.78 -19.89
CA ARG A 297 1.50 7.77 -20.73
C ARG A 297 2.30 8.43 -21.86
N GLU A 298 3.51 7.93 -22.08
CA GLU A 298 4.41 8.36 -23.17
C GLU A 298 3.71 8.34 -24.53
N SER A 299 3.68 9.49 -25.20
CA SER A 299 3.02 9.73 -26.49
C SER A 299 3.45 11.07 -27.12
N ASP A 300 3.21 11.25 -28.42
CA ASP A 300 3.47 12.52 -29.12
C ASP A 300 2.69 13.70 -28.52
N ALA A 301 1.46 13.45 -28.05
CA ALA A 301 0.65 14.44 -27.36
C ALA A 301 1.28 14.86 -26.03
N GLN A 302 1.84 13.90 -25.28
CA GLN A 302 2.58 14.18 -24.05
C GLN A 302 3.81 15.02 -24.35
N ARG A 303 4.63 14.61 -25.33
CA ARG A 303 5.82 15.34 -25.74
C ARG A 303 5.48 16.78 -26.15
N SER A 304 4.42 16.98 -26.92
CA SER A 304 3.94 18.30 -27.32
C SER A 304 3.50 19.17 -26.13
N MET A 305 2.84 18.57 -25.13
CA MET A 305 2.44 19.25 -23.90
C MET A 305 3.67 19.63 -23.05
N VAL A 306 4.61 18.70 -22.87
CA VAL A 306 5.88 18.93 -22.14
C VAL A 306 6.69 20.04 -22.81
N GLU A 307 6.86 19.99 -24.13
CA GLU A 307 7.52 21.03 -24.91
C GLU A 307 6.83 22.39 -24.74
N TYR A 308 5.50 22.42 -24.78
CA TYR A 308 4.73 23.65 -24.57
C TYR A 308 4.98 24.23 -23.17
N LEU A 309 4.86 23.43 -22.11
CA LEU A 309 5.03 23.86 -20.73
C LEU A 309 6.45 24.34 -20.43
N ILE A 310 7.49 23.67 -20.96
CA ILE A 310 8.88 24.11 -20.78
C ILE A 310 9.13 25.46 -21.46
N ASN A 311 8.61 25.66 -22.68
CA ASN A 311 8.72 26.95 -23.37
C ASN A 311 7.97 28.07 -22.64
N GLU A 312 6.95 27.72 -21.85
CA GLU A 312 6.21 28.64 -20.98
C GLU A 312 6.89 28.86 -19.61
N GLY A 313 8.01 28.18 -19.34
CA GLY A 313 8.84 28.37 -18.15
C GLY A 313 8.50 27.47 -16.96
N TYR A 314 7.61 26.49 -17.12
CA TYR A 314 7.26 25.56 -16.04
C TYR A 314 8.42 24.62 -15.70
N GLN A 315 8.55 24.30 -14.42
CA GLN A 315 9.59 23.42 -13.89
C GLN A 315 8.99 22.09 -13.41
N ALA A 316 9.81 21.04 -13.37
CA ALA A 316 9.42 19.73 -12.85
C ALA A 316 10.26 19.35 -11.62
N HIS A 317 9.63 18.58 -10.75
CA HIS A 317 10.26 17.97 -9.59
C HIS A 317 10.80 16.58 -9.98
N TYR A 318 12.08 16.34 -9.72
CA TYR A 318 12.74 15.12 -10.19
C TYR A 318 13.77 14.59 -9.20
N GLN A 319 14.07 13.30 -9.35
CA GLN A 319 15.21 12.62 -8.79
C GLN A 319 15.77 11.69 -9.86
N ARG A 320 17.06 11.81 -10.15
CA ARG A 320 17.74 10.81 -10.96
C ARG A 320 17.85 9.50 -10.16
N THR A 321 17.12 8.47 -10.58
CA THR A 321 17.13 7.16 -9.91
C THR A 321 18.23 6.27 -10.47
N THR A 322 18.50 6.34 -11.78
CA THR A 322 19.65 5.73 -12.44
C THR A 322 20.18 6.64 -13.56
N GLU A 323 21.22 6.21 -14.30
CA GLU A 323 21.70 6.94 -15.49
C GLU A 323 20.63 7.02 -16.60
N TYR A 324 19.71 6.06 -16.66
CA TYR A 324 18.73 5.90 -17.74
C TYR A 324 17.29 6.14 -17.32
N GLU A 325 17.06 6.57 -16.08
CA GLU A 325 15.74 6.70 -15.51
C GLU A 325 15.65 7.98 -14.69
N LEU A 326 14.66 8.80 -15.04
CA LEU A 326 14.32 10.01 -14.31
C LEU A 326 13.06 9.74 -13.50
N GLY A 327 13.21 9.68 -12.18
CA GLY A 327 12.06 9.58 -11.29
C GLY A 327 11.42 10.93 -11.07
N ILE A 328 10.18 11.09 -11.48
CA ILE A 328 9.39 12.28 -11.18
C ILE A 328 8.82 12.10 -9.78
N LYS A 329 9.18 13.02 -8.89
CA LYS A 329 8.66 13.08 -7.53
C LYS A 329 7.77 14.29 -7.43
N THR A 330 6.76 14.26 -6.58
CA THR A 330 6.05 15.49 -6.20
C THR A 330 5.98 15.62 -4.70
N LEU A 331 5.74 16.83 -4.23
CA LEU A 331 5.43 17.11 -2.84
C LEU A 331 3.94 17.41 -2.76
N GLU A 332 3.15 16.51 -2.16
CA GLU A 332 1.74 16.78 -1.89
C GLU A 332 1.53 16.84 -0.37
N LEU A 333 1.08 18.01 0.11
CA LEU A 333 0.89 18.31 1.54
C LEU A 333 2.15 18.01 2.39
N GLY A 334 3.34 18.22 1.82
CA GLY A 334 4.61 17.94 2.48
C GLY A 334 5.17 16.53 2.31
N THR A 335 4.41 15.61 1.72
CA THR A 335 4.84 14.22 1.51
C THR A 335 5.42 14.07 0.11
N GLN A 336 6.63 13.52 0.03
CA GLN A 336 7.22 13.15 -1.26
C GLN A 336 6.55 11.88 -1.78
N PHE A 337 5.95 11.97 -2.96
CA PHE A 337 5.43 10.83 -3.70
C PHE A 337 6.30 10.58 -4.91
N TYR A 338 6.66 9.32 -5.14
CA TYR A 338 7.17 8.89 -6.42
C TYR A 338 5.99 8.75 -7.37
N LEU A 339 5.95 9.56 -8.42
CA LEU A 339 4.83 9.56 -9.35
C LEU A 339 5.04 8.55 -10.46
N TYR A 340 6.16 8.67 -11.17
CA TYR A 340 6.43 7.91 -12.38
C TYR A 340 7.92 7.96 -12.73
N SER A 341 8.35 7.00 -13.55
CA SER A 341 9.70 6.93 -14.11
C SER A 341 9.67 7.25 -15.59
N VAL A 342 10.32 8.34 -16.01
CA VAL A 342 10.58 8.57 -17.44
C VAL A 342 11.73 7.68 -17.86
N THR A 343 11.53 6.88 -18.91
CA THR A 343 12.54 5.96 -19.45
C THR A 343 12.90 6.23 -20.91
N ASP A 344 12.12 7.07 -21.60
CA ASP A 344 12.44 7.56 -22.94
C ASP A 344 13.72 8.40 -22.90
N LYS A 345 14.77 7.93 -23.57
CA LYS A 345 16.09 8.57 -23.61
C LYS A 345 16.08 9.92 -24.30
N ASP A 346 15.27 10.09 -25.35
CA ASP A 346 15.20 11.34 -26.09
C ASP A 346 14.43 12.39 -25.29
N LEU A 347 13.42 11.98 -24.53
CA LEU A 347 12.73 12.85 -23.59
C LEU A 347 13.62 13.22 -22.39
N ILE A 348 14.38 12.27 -21.83
CA ILE A 348 15.34 12.54 -20.75
C ILE A 348 16.40 13.55 -21.21
N GLN A 349 16.99 13.34 -22.39
CA GLN A 349 17.97 14.27 -22.94
C GLN A 349 17.34 15.66 -23.16
N PHE A 350 16.13 15.71 -23.72
CA PHE A 350 15.39 16.96 -23.91
C PHE A 350 15.14 17.70 -22.59
N LEU A 351 14.75 16.98 -21.53
CA LEU A 351 14.54 17.54 -20.20
C LEU A 351 15.85 18.06 -19.59
N ASP A 352 16.94 17.28 -19.69
CA ASP A 352 18.27 17.64 -19.18
C ASP A 352 18.82 18.93 -19.85
N GLU A 353 18.53 19.14 -21.14
CA GLU A 353 19.04 20.30 -21.89
C GLU A 353 18.23 21.59 -21.64
N ARG A 354 16.95 21.48 -21.27
CA ARG A 354 16.01 22.61 -21.34
C ARG A 354 15.26 22.94 -20.05
N THR A 355 15.33 22.11 -19.02
CA THR A 355 14.48 22.28 -17.84
C THR A 355 15.30 22.70 -16.62
N PRO A 356 15.02 23.86 -16.00
CA PRO A 356 15.49 24.13 -14.66
C PRO A 356 14.74 23.21 -13.69
N PHE A 357 15.53 22.57 -12.85
CA PHE A 357 15.20 21.34 -12.17
C PHE A 357 15.05 21.61 -10.68
N ILE A 358 13.93 21.21 -10.06
CA ILE A 358 13.73 21.35 -8.61
C ILE A 358 14.20 20.06 -7.94
N ASP A 359 15.28 20.14 -7.13
CA ASP A 359 15.77 18.99 -6.35
C ASP A 359 14.74 18.61 -5.29
N ALA A 360 14.03 17.51 -5.55
CA ALA A 360 12.99 17.01 -4.66
C ALA A 360 13.54 16.58 -3.28
N ASN A 361 14.85 16.37 -3.12
CA ASN A 361 15.45 15.88 -1.86
C ASN A 361 15.63 16.98 -0.80
N ARG A 362 15.35 18.25 -1.11
CA ARG A 362 15.40 19.33 -0.13
C ARG A 362 14.00 19.59 0.45
N PRO A 363 13.73 19.27 1.73
CA PRO A 363 12.46 19.55 2.40
C PRO A 363 12.27 21.06 2.73
N ASP A 364 13.22 21.92 2.37
CA ASP A 364 13.15 23.38 2.55
C ASP A 364 12.54 24.08 1.33
N LEU A 365 11.55 23.44 0.70
CA LEU A 365 10.65 24.13 -0.21
C LEU A 365 9.77 25.00 0.68
N GLY A 366 10.15 26.27 0.82
CA GLY A 366 9.54 27.30 1.68
C GLY A 366 8.07 27.58 1.39
N TYR A 367 7.23 26.57 1.59
CA TYR A 367 5.79 26.67 1.58
C TYR A 367 5.36 27.40 2.85
N ASP A 368 5.16 28.71 2.74
CA ASP A 368 4.46 29.53 3.72
C ASP A 368 3.03 29.73 3.22
N PRO A 369 2.06 28.90 3.65
CA PRO A 369 0.67 29.17 3.35
C PRO A 369 0.32 30.46 4.09
N SER A 370 -0.01 31.51 3.33
CA SER A 370 -0.62 32.74 3.85
C SER A 370 -1.66 32.41 4.95
N PRO A 371 -1.73 33.20 6.04
CA PRO A 371 -2.44 32.80 7.25
C PRO A 371 -3.97 32.83 7.07
N ASP A 372 -4.64 31.99 7.86
CA ASP A 372 -6.09 31.95 8.11
C ASP A 372 -6.99 31.13 7.17
N THR A 373 -6.56 29.91 6.83
CA THR A 373 -7.53 28.85 6.46
C THR A 373 -7.23 27.56 7.24
N SER A 374 -8.27 26.78 7.56
CA SER A 374 -8.17 25.44 8.16
C SER A 374 -7.27 24.49 7.36
N ALA A 375 -7.11 24.74 6.06
CA ALA A 375 -6.22 24.01 5.18
C ALA A 375 -4.72 24.28 5.45
N ALA A 376 -4.34 25.53 5.75
CA ALA A 376 -2.97 25.89 6.14
C ALA A 376 -2.54 25.16 7.43
N GLU A 377 -3.46 25.01 8.37
CA GLU A 377 -3.23 24.30 9.63
C GLU A 377 -3.05 22.79 9.40
N VAL A 378 -3.80 22.17 8.49
CA VAL A 378 -3.63 20.75 8.14
C VAL A 378 -2.32 20.49 7.39
N VAL A 379 -1.93 21.36 6.46
CA VAL A 379 -0.62 21.26 5.80
C VAL A 379 0.50 21.35 6.83
N LYS A 380 0.41 22.28 7.79
CA LYS A 380 1.38 22.44 8.88
C LYS A 380 1.44 21.19 9.78
N VAL A 381 0.29 20.60 10.11
CA VAL A 381 0.23 19.34 10.87
C VAL A 381 0.87 18.19 10.09
N ASN A 382 0.59 18.06 8.79
CA ASN A 382 1.17 17.01 7.94
C ASN A 382 2.69 17.17 7.79
N LEU A 383 3.19 18.38 7.50
CA LEU A 383 4.63 18.67 7.44
C LEU A 383 5.34 18.34 8.75
N ASN A 384 4.72 18.67 9.90
CA ASN A 384 5.25 18.30 11.21
C ASN A 384 5.28 16.78 11.41
N ASN A 385 4.21 16.06 11.03
CA ASN A 385 4.15 14.60 11.10
C ASN A 385 5.24 13.94 10.23
N ILE A 386 5.54 14.50 9.06
CA ILE A 386 6.56 13.99 8.15
C ILE A 386 7.96 14.22 8.71
N ARG A 387 8.25 15.44 9.17
CA ARG A 387 9.52 15.76 9.86
C ARG A 387 9.73 14.86 11.07
N GLN A 388 8.66 14.61 11.82
CA GLN A 388 8.68 13.69 12.96
C GLN A 388 8.93 12.24 12.51
N SER A 389 8.27 11.77 11.44
CA SER A 389 8.48 10.43 10.89
C SER A 389 9.92 10.22 10.40
N GLN A 390 10.49 11.22 9.72
CA GLN A 390 11.90 11.21 9.29
C GLN A 390 12.85 11.13 10.47
N LYS A 391 12.67 11.98 11.49
CA LYS A 391 13.44 11.90 12.74
C LYS A 391 13.32 10.51 13.38
N CYS A 392 12.11 9.96 13.45
CA CYS A 392 11.88 8.62 13.98
C CYS A 392 12.60 7.53 13.16
N HIS A 393 12.66 7.68 11.84
CA HIS A 393 13.39 6.76 10.96
C HIS A 393 14.91 6.84 11.18
N GLU A 394 15.46 8.05 11.26
CA GLU A 394 16.88 8.26 11.57
C GLU A 394 17.28 7.68 12.92
N GLN A 395 16.45 7.88 13.96
CA GLN A 395 16.69 7.28 15.27
C GLN A 395 16.62 5.75 15.23
N ALA A 396 15.72 5.18 14.43
CA ALA A 396 15.64 3.73 14.25
C ALA A 396 16.89 3.18 13.53
N LEU A 397 17.41 3.85 12.49
CA LEU A 397 18.66 3.46 11.83
C LEU A 397 19.86 3.55 12.78
N LYS A 398 19.94 4.63 13.57
CA LYS A 398 20.99 4.78 14.58
C LYS A 398 20.92 3.69 15.64
N LEU A 399 19.72 3.28 16.03
CA LEU A 399 19.53 2.15 16.94
C LEU A 399 20.01 0.85 16.31
N ASP A 400 19.63 0.58 15.06
CA ASP A 400 20.04 -0.63 14.34
C ASP A 400 21.58 -0.73 14.27
N GLU A 401 22.27 0.38 13.99
CA GLU A 401 23.75 0.45 14.01
C GLU A 401 24.34 0.13 15.39
N LEU A 402 23.84 0.76 16.45
CA LEU A 402 24.34 0.54 17.82
C LEU A 402 24.08 -0.89 18.32
N GLU A 403 23.01 -1.51 17.84
CA GLU A 403 22.64 -2.88 18.17
C GLU A 403 23.27 -3.92 17.25
N LEU A 404 24.14 -3.49 16.32
CA LEU A 404 24.82 -4.33 15.35
C LEU A 404 23.85 -5.11 14.47
N VAL A 405 22.72 -4.50 14.09
CA VAL A 405 21.70 -5.07 13.20
C VAL A 405 21.85 -4.45 11.82
N LEU A 406 21.86 -5.28 10.78
CA LEU A 406 21.93 -4.79 9.41
C LEU A 406 20.67 -3.98 9.06
N PRO A 407 20.79 -2.88 8.32
CA PRO A 407 19.64 -2.19 7.73
C PRO A 407 18.79 -3.13 6.87
N PHE A 408 17.48 -2.86 6.77
CA PHE A 408 16.55 -3.70 6.01
C PHE A 408 17.00 -3.95 4.56
N ASP A 409 17.51 -2.92 3.88
CA ASP A 409 17.97 -3.04 2.49
C ASP A 409 19.18 -3.97 2.36
N GLU A 410 20.07 -3.99 3.35
CA GLU A 410 21.20 -4.92 3.38
C GLU A 410 20.76 -6.36 3.68
N LYS A 411 19.77 -6.54 4.56
CA LYS A 411 19.14 -7.87 4.76
C LYS A 411 18.48 -8.36 3.46
N TYR A 412 17.83 -7.46 2.73
CA TYR A 412 17.21 -7.78 1.44
C TYR A 412 18.25 -8.11 0.36
N LYS A 413 19.41 -7.42 0.38
CA LYS A 413 20.55 -7.76 -0.48
C LYS A 413 21.06 -9.18 -0.21
N LYS A 414 21.10 -9.61 1.04
CA LYS A 414 21.46 -11.01 1.39
C LYS A 414 20.51 -12.04 0.79
N LEU A 415 19.21 -11.74 0.70
CA LEU A 415 18.27 -12.59 -0.06
C LEU A 415 18.60 -12.62 -1.55
N GLY A 416 19.03 -11.49 -2.11
CA GLY A 416 19.47 -11.37 -3.50
C GLY A 416 20.75 -12.15 -3.83
N ASP A 417 21.58 -12.42 -2.82
CA ASP A 417 22.82 -13.21 -2.92
C ASP A 417 22.57 -14.73 -2.86
N LEU A 418 21.36 -15.17 -2.48
CA LEU A 418 20.99 -16.59 -2.44
C LEU A 418 20.94 -17.20 -3.86
N PRO A 419 21.21 -18.51 -4.02
CA PRO A 419 21.22 -19.16 -5.33
C PRO A 419 19.86 -19.06 -6.02
N LYS A 420 19.81 -18.41 -7.19
CA LYS A 420 18.54 -18.18 -7.92
C LYS A 420 18.11 -19.34 -8.82
N ASP A 421 19.05 -20.22 -9.16
CA ASP A 421 18.83 -21.35 -10.07
C ASP A 421 18.64 -22.70 -9.35
N GLU A 422 18.50 -22.66 -8.02
CA GLU A 422 18.34 -23.86 -7.18
C GLU A 422 16.86 -24.09 -6.81
N PRO A 423 16.47 -25.33 -6.49
CA PRO A 423 15.12 -25.63 -6.01
C PRO A 423 14.76 -24.81 -4.76
N PHE A 424 13.50 -24.41 -4.66
CA PHE A 424 12.99 -23.56 -3.58
C PHE A 424 13.35 -24.11 -2.19
N GLU A 425 13.21 -25.41 -1.98
CA GLU A 425 13.50 -26.10 -0.72
C GLU A 425 14.98 -25.97 -0.32
N ARG A 426 15.89 -25.92 -1.30
CA ARG A 426 17.32 -25.73 -1.04
C ARG A 426 17.62 -24.29 -0.65
N VAL A 427 17.01 -23.34 -1.35
CA VAL A 427 17.23 -21.91 -1.09
C VAL A 427 16.65 -21.49 0.26
N ILE A 428 15.45 -21.97 0.61
CA ILE A 428 14.85 -21.69 1.92
C ILE A 428 15.62 -22.35 3.06
N ALA A 429 16.17 -23.55 2.86
CA ALA A 429 17.06 -24.19 3.83
C ALA A 429 18.35 -23.40 4.04
N GLU A 430 18.95 -22.89 2.96
CA GLU A 430 20.12 -22.01 3.08
C GLU A 430 19.78 -20.72 3.82
N ALA A 431 18.65 -20.07 3.51
CA ALA A 431 18.16 -18.91 4.23
C ALA A 431 17.96 -19.19 5.73
N GLN A 432 17.39 -20.35 6.08
CA GLN A 432 17.19 -20.80 7.47
C GLN A 432 18.51 -20.89 8.24
N THR A 433 19.60 -21.33 7.59
CA THR A 433 20.91 -21.42 8.25
C THR A 433 21.51 -20.07 8.62
N PHE A 434 21.16 -19.00 7.89
CA PHE A 434 21.59 -17.65 8.22
C PHE A 434 20.79 -17.06 9.36
N ASP A 435 19.46 -17.04 9.22
CA ASP A 435 18.50 -16.74 10.29
C ASP A 435 17.09 -17.12 9.80
N PRO A 436 16.22 -17.68 10.67
CA PRO A 436 14.83 -17.97 10.31
C PRO A 436 14.04 -16.80 9.72
N VAL A 437 14.38 -15.56 10.08
CA VAL A 437 13.78 -14.34 9.50
C VAL A 437 14.01 -14.25 7.99
N LEU A 438 15.17 -14.69 7.48
CA LEU A 438 15.42 -14.68 6.04
C LEU A 438 14.59 -15.74 5.32
N ALA A 439 14.39 -16.91 5.93
CA ALA A 439 13.49 -17.94 5.38
C ALA A 439 12.04 -17.42 5.31
N ASP A 440 11.58 -16.70 6.35
CA ASP A 440 10.26 -16.05 6.34
C ASP A 440 10.13 -15.01 5.22
N MET A 441 11.13 -14.14 5.06
CA MET A 441 11.14 -13.13 3.98
C MET A 441 11.15 -13.78 2.58
N TYR A 442 11.97 -14.81 2.38
CA TYR A 442 12.05 -15.53 1.11
C TYR A 442 10.74 -16.24 0.76
N ALA A 443 10.13 -16.92 1.74
CA ALA A 443 8.83 -17.55 1.57
C ALA A 443 7.75 -16.52 1.20
N MET A 444 7.72 -15.35 1.87
CA MET A 444 6.78 -14.27 1.54
C MET A 444 6.95 -13.74 0.11
N GLN A 445 8.19 -13.56 -0.37
CA GLN A 445 8.44 -13.09 -1.75
C GLN A 445 7.91 -14.08 -2.80
N ASN A 446 8.15 -15.37 -2.59
CA ASN A 446 7.77 -16.41 -3.54
C ASN A 446 6.26 -16.72 -3.49
N GLN A 447 5.61 -16.54 -2.34
CA GLN A 447 4.15 -16.69 -2.21
C GLN A 447 3.36 -15.55 -2.91
N ASN A 448 3.93 -14.35 -3.01
CA ASN A 448 3.31 -13.22 -3.74
C ASN A 448 3.30 -13.41 -5.27
N GLY A 449 4.09 -14.35 -5.81
CA GLY A 449 4.13 -14.67 -7.23
C GLY A 449 2.92 -15.49 -7.72
N GLU A 450 2.28 -16.24 -6.83
CA GLU A 450 1.07 -17.02 -7.11
C GLU A 450 -0.17 -16.14 -6.93
N ARG A 451 -0.42 -15.21 -7.86
CA ARG A 451 -1.66 -14.42 -7.84
C ARG A 451 -2.88 -15.36 -7.82
N PRO A 452 -3.82 -15.23 -6.86
CA PRO A 452 -4.96 -16.15 -6.71
C PRO A 452 -5.96 -16.17 -7.89
N PHE A 453 -5.78 -15.40 -8.96
CA PHE A 453 -6.85 -15.00 -9.89
C PHE A 453 -6.67 -15.44 -11.36
N ALA A 454 -5.75 -16.35 -11.69
CA ALA A 454 -5.73 -16.94 -13.05
C ALA A 454 -6.84 -17.99 -13.25
N SER A 455 -7.31 -18.13 -14.50
CA SER A 455 -8.65 -18.59 -14.94
C SER A 455 -8.98 -20.08 -14.82
N ASP A 456 -8.07 -20.96 -14.41
CA ASP A 456 -8.31 -22.41 -14.37
C ASP A 456 -8.41 -22.95 -12.94
N SER A 457 -9.59 -22.85 -12.32
CA SER A 457 -9.90 -23.50 -11.03
C SER A 457 -11.14 -24.38 -11.16
N ALA A 458 -11.08 -25.55 -10.54
CA ALA A 458 -12.19 -26.49 -10.49
C ALA A 458 -13.37 -25.95 -9.66
N LEU A 459 -13.10 -25.10 -8.65
CA LEU A 459 -14.13 -24.36 -7.92
C LEU A 459 -14.76 -23.26 -8.79
N SER A 460 -13.97 -22.43 -9.47
CA SER A 460 -14.50 -21.31 -10.28
C SER A 460 -15.31 -21.77 -11.51
N SER A 461 -15.08 -23.00 -11.97
CA SER A 461 -15.86 -23.61 -13.08
C SER A 461 -17.17 -24.27 -12.63
N LYS A 462 -17.36 -24.53 -11.32
CA LYS A 462 -18.54 -25.22 -10.78
C LYS A 462 -19.39 -24.34 -9.85
N ILE A 463 -18.81 -23.28 -9.31
CA ILE A 463 -19.46 -22.39 -8.34
C ILE A 463 -19.17 -20.96 -8.75
N ASP A 464 -20.24 -20.22 -9.05
CA ASP A 464 -20.15 -18.77 -9.13
C ASP A 464 -19.97 -18.24 -7.71
N LEU A 465 -18.76 -17.73 -7.44
CA LEU A 465 -18.39 -17.20 -6.12
C LEU A 465 -19.08 -15.85 -5.81
N THR A 466 -19.85 -15.30 -6.76
CA THR A 466 -20.72 -14.16 -6.51
C THR A 466 -22.11 -14.57 -5.99
N GLU A 467 -22.50 -15.84 -6.16
CA GLU A 467 -23.71 -16.44 -5.57
C GLU A 467 -23.32 -17.34 -4.38
N GLU A 468 -23.10 -16.69 -3.23
CA GLU A 468 -22.57 -17.24 -1.98
C GLU A 468 -23.54 -18.17 -1.23
N SER A 469 -23.87 -19.33 -1.79
CA SER A 469 -24.58 -20.37 -1.02
C SER A 469 -23.60 -21.35 -0.38
N VAL A 470 -23.46 -21.27 0.95
CA VAL A 470 -22.69 -22.21 1.79
C VAL A 470 -23.08 -23.67 1.48
N GLU A 471 -24.37 -23.95 1.31
CA GLU A 471 -24.90 -25.29 1.01
C GLU A 471 -24.37 -25.88 -0.30
N LYS A 472 -24.32 -25.07 -1.37
CA LYS A 472 -23.81 -25.52 -2.67
C LYS A 472 -22.32 -25.81 -2.60
N MET A 473 -21.56 -24.95 -1.92
CA MET A 473 -20.12 -25.19 -1.70
C MET A 473 -19.86 -26.45 -0.89
N MET A 474 -20.60 -26.69 0.21
CA MET A 474 -20.49 -27.92 0.99
C MET A 474 -20.65 -29.18 0.12
N SER A 475 -21.64 -29.19 -0.79
CA SER A 475 -21.90 -30.35 -1.66
C SER A 475 -20.78 -30.65 -2.67
N VAL A 476 -19.99 -29.63 -3.03
CA VAL A 476 -18.89 -29.75 -4.00
C VAL A 476 -17.60 -30.20 -3.31
N VAL A 477 -17.30 -29.66 -2.13
CA VAL A 477 -16.04 -29.95 -1.41
C VAL A 477 -16.06 -31.33 -0.72
N SER A 478 -17.23 -31.83 -0.30
CA SER A 478 -17.33 -33.09 0.46
C SER A 478 -16.95 -34.34 -0.34
N ASN A 479 -16.76 -34.23 -1.66
CA ASN A 479 -16.53 -35.36 -2.56
C ASN A 479 -15.33 -35.18 -3.50
N GLN A 480 -14.50 -34.15 -3.30
CA GLN A 480 -13.36 -33.85 -4.18
C GLN A 480 -12.15 -33.41 -3.36
N SER A 481 -10.97 -33.93 -3.72
CA SER A 481 -9.72 -33.36 -3.23
C SER A 481 -9.52 -31.99 -3.88
N LEU A 482 -9.21 -30.99 -3.06
CA LEU A 482 -9.05 -29.61 -3.50
C LEU A 482 -7.59 -29.36 -3.90
N SER A 483 -7.41 -28.62 -5.00
CA SER A 483 -6.08 -28.12 -5.37
C SER A 483 -5.58 -27.08 -4.35
N SER A 484 -4.27 -26.87 -4.26
CA SER A 484 -3.67 -25.81 -3.44
C SER A 484 -4.29 -24.42 -3.67
N ARG A 485 -4.65 -24.12 -4.92
CA ARG A 485 -5.32 -22.88 -5.31
C ARG A 485 -6.73 -22.80 -4.74
N ASP A 486 -7.48 -23.88 -4.84
CA ASP A 486 -8.87 -23.95 -4.35
C ASP A 486 -8.93 -23.89 -2.82
N LEU A 487 -7.99 -24.53 -2.12
CA LEU A 487 -7.82 -24.42 -0.66
C LEU A 487 -7.49 -22.99 -0.24
N SER A 488 -6.54 -22.34 -0.92
CA SER A 488 -6.16 -20.95 -0.61
C SER A 488 -7.32 -19.97 -0.79
N ARG A 489 -8.12 -20.16 -1.86
CA ARG A 489 -9.34 -19.37 -2.09
C ARG A 489 -10.39 -19.61 -1.01
N LEU A 490 -10.62 -20.86 -0.63
CA LEU A 490 -11.56 -21.19 0.43
C LEU A 490 -11.12 -20.58 1.78
N LEU A 491 -9.82 -20.61 2.10
CA LEU A 491 -9.29 -19.96 3.29
C LEU A 491 -9.54 -18.44 3.27
N HIS A 492 -9.34 -17.77 2.13
CA HIS A 492 -9.69 -16.35 1.98
C HIS A 492 -11.18 -16.07 2.21
N LEU A 493 -12.08 -16.95 1.76
CA LEU A 493 -13.51 -16.83 2.01
C LEU A 493 -13.84 -17.00 3.48
N VAL A 494 -13.25 -18.00 4.17
CA VAL A 494 -13.41 -18.20 5.63
C VAL A 494 -12.99 -16.94 6.39
N VAL A 495 -11.85 -16.33 6.02
CA VAL A 495 -11.37 -15.09 6.64
C VAL A 495 -12.31 -13.91 6.40
N SER A 496 -12.87 -13.81 5.19
CA SER A 496 -13.76 -12.69 4.84
C SER A 496 -15.17 -12.86 5.41
N LYS A 497 -15.64 -14.11 5.51
CA LYS A 497 -17.01 -14.54 5.81
C LYS A 497 -17.00 -15.80 6.68
N PRO A 498 -17.05 -15.65 8.02
CA PRO A 498 -16.92 -16.78 8.95
C PRO A 498 -17.93 -17.91 8.77
N GLU A 499 -19.08 -17.66 8.16
CA GLU A 499 -20.07 -18.69 7.81
C GLU A 499 -19.50 -19.81 6.90
N PHE A 500 -18.43 -19.51 6.15
CA PHE A 500 -17.74 -20.50 5.32
C PHE A 500 -16.83 -21.45 6.11
N THR A 501 -16.64 -21.25 7.41
CA THR A 501 -15.97 -22.25 8.27
C THR A 501 -16.67 -23.61 8.17
N ALA A 502 -18.01 -23.63 8.02
CA ALA A 502 -18.76 -24.88 7.82
C ALA A 502 -18.33 -25.62 6.54
N VAL A 503 -18.01 -24.90 5.46
CA VAL A 503 -17.47 -25.49 4.21
C VAL A 503 -16.05 -25.99 4.42
N TRP A 504 -15.21 -25.21 5.11
CA TRP A 504 -13.83 -25.59 5.42
C TRP A 504 -13.73 -26.92 6.14
N LEU A 505 -14.62 -27.17 7.09
CA LEU A 505 -14.67 -28.41 7.87
C LEU A 505 -15.11 -29.65 7.07
N GLN A 506 -15.69 -29.48 5.88
CA GLN A 506 -16.05 -30.59 4.99
C GLN A 506 -14.88 -31.03 4.11
N VAL A 507 -13.80 -30.27 4.05
CA VAL A 507 -12.61 -30.62 3.28
C VAL A 507 -11.88 -31.74 4.01
N SER A 508 -11.70 -32.88 3.32
CA SER A 508 -11.10 -34.08 3.91
C SER A 508 -9.58 -34.00 4.07
N ASP A 509 -8.91 -33.13 3.32
CA ASP A 509 -7.46 -33.00 3.30
C ASP A 509 -7.03 -31.55 3.03
N HIS A 510 -6.27 -30.97 3.96
CA HIS A 510 -5.71 -29.62 3.88
C HIS A 510 -4.20 -29.62 3.58
N SER A 511 -3.58 -30.78 3.36
CA SER A 511 -2.13 -30.94 3.19
C SER A 511 -1.54 -30.17 2.00
N HIS A 512 -2.38 -29.85 1.01
CA HIS A 512 -2.00 -29.06 -0.16
C HIS A 512 -2.04 -27.54 0.05
N LEU A 513 -2.32 -27.05 1.27
CA LEU A 513 -2.37 -25.62 1.57
C LEU A 513 -0.99 -24.98 1.41
N THR A 514 -0.85 -24.00 0.51
CA THR A 514 0.45 -23.36 0.21
C THR A 514 0.79 -22.23 1.16
N SER A 515 -0.19 -21.57 1.77
CA SER A 515 0.05 -20.44 2.66
C SER A 515 -1.07 -20.23 3.67
N LEU A 516 -0.68 -19.85 4.89
CA LEU A 516 -1.56 -19.35 5.94
C LEU A 516 -1.67 -17.82 5.95
N ALA A 517 -1.03 -17.13 5.00
CA ALA A 517 -1.03 -15.67 4.90
C ALA A 517 -2.43 -15.02 4.92
N PRO A 518 -3.51 -15.61 4.36
CA PRO A 518 -4.84 -15.01 4.45
C PRO A 518 -5.29 -14.69 5.88
N LEU A 519 -4.91 -15.52 6.87
CA LEU A 519 -5.25 -15.33 8.28
C LEU A 519 -4.60 -14.07 8.89
N LYS A 520 -3.52 -13.55 8.28
CA LYS A 520 -2.93 -12.25 8.68
C LYS A 520 -3.87 -11.07 8.44
N SER A 521 -4.78 -11.19 7.48
CA SER A 521 -5.78 -10.13 7.19
C SER A 521 -7.01 -10.21 8.10
N LEU A 522 -7.18 -11.31 8.84
CA LEU A 522 -8.23 -11.45 9.82
C LEU A 522 -7.88 -10.66 11.08
N ARG A 523 -8.78 -9.75 11.50
CA ARG A 523 -8.64 -9.07 12.79
C ARG A 523 -8.52 -10.10 13.91
N CYS A 524 -7.54 -9.92 14.79
CA CYS A 524 -7.17 -10.88 15.82
C CYS A 524 -8.38 -11.32 16.65
N GLU A 525 -9.27 -10.39 17.02
CA GLU A 525 -10.46 -10.65 17.83
C GLU A 525 -11.38 -11.73 17.23
N LYS A 526 -11.38 -11.91 15.90
CA LYS A 526 -12.19 -12.91 15.20
C LYS A 526 -11.64 -14.34 15.27
N TRP A 527 -10.39 -14.53 15.71
CA TRP A 527 -9.79 -15.87 15.82
C TRP A 527 -10.50 -16.73 16.87
N LYS A 528 -11.02 -16.13 17.95
CA LYS A 528 -11.85 -16.86 18.94
C LYS A 528 -13.12 -17.42 18.30
N THR A 529 -13.80 -16.61 17.49
CA THR A 529 -14.99 -17.03 16.75
C THR A 529 -14.68 -18.18 15.79
N LEU A 530 -13.57 -18.11 15.04
CA LEU A 530 -13.15 -19.23 14.20
C LEU A 530 -12.89 -20.50 15.01
N ARG A 531 -12.25 -20.39 16.18
CA ARG A 531 -12.02 -21.51 17.09
C ARG A 531 -13.32 -22.13 17.59
N GLU A 532 -14.28 -21.30 18.01
CA GLU A 532 -15.61 -21.74 18.45
C GLU A 532 -16.39 -22.43 17.33
N GLN A 533 -16.16 -22.01 16.08
CA GLN A 533 -16.72 -22.64 14.88
C GLN A 533 -15.98 -23.92 14.46
N GLY A 534 -14.96 -24.35 15.20
CA GLY A 534 -14.22 -25.59 14.96
C GLY A 534 -13.04 -25.48 14.00
N PHE A 535 -12.63 -24.27 13.62
CA PHE A 535 -11.44 -24.08 12.78
C PHE A 535 -10.19 -24.66 13.45
N ASP A 536 -9.42 -25.46 12.71
CA ASP A 536 -8.20 -26.10 13.20
C ASP A 536 -7.00 -25.15 13.09
N PHE A 537 -6.50 -24.70 14.25
CA PHE A 537 -5.30 -23.84 14.32
C PHE A 537 -3.98 -24.62 14.22
N SER A 538 -4.01 -25.95 14.22
CA SER A 538 -2.81 -26.79 14.05
C SER A 538 -2.34 -26.92 12.61
N LEU A 539 -3.10 -26.39 11.66
CA LEU A 539 -2.74 -26.35 10.25
C LEU A 539 -1.36 -25.71 10.04
N THR A 540 -0.63 -26.28 9.09
CA THR A 540 0.63 -25.73 8.59
C THR A 540 0.53 -25.43 7.10
N ASP A 541 1.34 -24.49 6.60
CA ASP A 541 1.51 -24.29 5.17
C ASP A 541 2.43 -25.36 4.54
N SER A 542 2.66 -25.26 3.23
CA SER A 542 3.46 -26.22 2.46
C SER A 542 4.94 -26.29 2.86
N ILE A 543 5.41 -25.32 3.66
CA ILE A 543 6.76 -25.31 4.25
C ILE A 543 6.74 -25.60 5.75
N GLN A 544 5.62 -26.13 6.26
CA GLN A 544 5.39 -26.51 7.65
C GLN A 544 5.41 -25.34 8.64
N ARG A 545 5.15 -24.11 8.19
CA ARG A 545 4.96 -22.99 9.12
C ARG A 545 3.58 -23.03 9.74
N ASN A 546 3.53 -22.70 11.03
CA ASN A 546 2.30 -22.55 11.78
C ASN A 546 1.97 -21.06 12.02
N LEU A 547 0.98 -20.80 12.85
CA LEU A 547 0.38 -19.47 13.04
C LEU A 547 1.08 -18.58 14.09
N TYR A 548 2.19 -19.01 14.70
CA TYR A 548 2.83 -18.22 15.76
C TYR A 548 3.28 -16.83 15.28
N SER A 549 3.85 -16.70 14.08
CA SER A 549 4.27 -15.40 13.54
C SER A 549 3.11 -14.39 13.47
N ILE A 550 1.90 -14.86 13.17
CA ILE A 550 0.70 -14.02 13.16
C ILE A 550 0.21 -13.77 14.59
N ALA A 551 0.18 -14.79 15.45
CA ALA A 551 -0.28 -14.66 16.83
C ALA A 551 0.57 -13.67 17.65
N PHE A 552 1.90 -13.66 17.49
CA PHE A 552 2.78 -12.68 18.14
C PHE A 552 2.50 -11.24 17.69
N SER A 553 2.06 -11.03 16.45
CA SER A 553 1.63 -9.71 15.97
C SER A 553 0.29 -9.25 16.56
N CYS A 554 -0.54 -10.21 17.00
CA CYS A 554 -1.82 -9.96 17.65
C CYS A 554 -1.69 -9.73 19.17
N GLY A 555 -0.67 -10.32 19.80
CA GLY A 555 -0.36 -10.16 21.23
C GLY A 555 -0.45 -11.46 22.03
N PRO A 556 -0.08 -11.42 23.34
CA PRO A 556 0.16 -12.62 24.14
C PRO A 556 -1.03 -13.58 24.27
N GLU A 557 -2.25 -13.05 24.33
CA GLU A 557 -3.48 -13.85 24.43
C GLU A 557 -3.64 -14.82 23.24
N TRP A 558 -3.20 -14.42 22.04
CA TRP A 558 -3.31 -15.23 20.84
C TRP A 558 -2.24 -16.31 20.76
N VAL A 559 -1.06 -16.03 21.33
CA VAL A 559 -0.02 -17.04 21.52
C VAL A 559 -0.53 -18.13 22.47
N ASP A 560 -1.13 -17.74 23.60
CA ASP A 560 -1.74 -18.69 24.53
C ASP A 560 -2.90 -19.47 23.89
N LEU A 561 -3.72 -18.83 23.04
CA LEU A 561 -4.78 -19.50 22.29
C LEU A 561 -4.24 -20.65 21.42
N LEU A 562 -3.13 -20.44 20.70
CA LEU A 562 -2.49 -21.49 19.89
C LEU A 562 -1.90 -22.61 20.75
N MET A 563 -1.22 -22.25 21.84
CA MET A 563 -0.66 -23.24 22.77
C MET A 563 -1.76 -24.09 23.42
N ASP A 564 -2.88 -23.48 23.79
CA ASP A 564 -4.05 -24.17 24.37
C ASP A 564 -4.81 -24.99 23.32
N ALA A 565 -4.61 -24.71 22.03
CA ALA A 565 -5.09 -25.55 20.93
C ALA A 565 -4.12 -26.69 20.60
N GLY A 566 -3.01 -26.83 21.31
CA GLY A 566 -2.02 -27.90 21.11
C GLY A 566 -1.09 -27.66 19.92
N VAL A 567 -1.02 -26.43 19.38
CA VAL A 567 -0.11 -26.11 18.28
C VAL A 567 1.34 -26.17 18.76
N PRO A 568 2.21 -27.02 18.18
CA PRO A 568 3.56 -27.19 18.70
C PRO A 568 4.41 -25.93 18.55
N VAL A 569 5.14 -25.57 19.61
CA VAL A 569 5.92 -24.33 19.67
C VAL A 569 7.21 -24.34 18.83
N LEU A 570 7.72 -25.53 18.48
CA LEU A 570 8.99 -25.74 17.77
C LEU A 570 8.88 -26.66 16.53
N SER A 571 7.69 -26.83 15.94
CA SER A 571 7.50 -27.78 14.82
C SER A 571 7.79 -27.21 13.44
N GLN A 572 8.24 -25.96 13.33
CA GLN A 572 8.44 -25.35 12.02
C GLN A 572 9.76 -25.84 11.41
N SER A 573 9.71 -26.31 10.16
CA SER A 573 10.92 -26.69 9.41
C SER A 573 11.70 -25.47 8.91
N TYR A 574 10.98 -24.40 8.56
CA TYR A 574 11.54 -23.15 8.04
C TYR A 574 10.76 -21.97 8.61
N GLY A 575 11.43 -20.83 8.80
CA GLY A 575 10.85 -19.65 9.42
C GLY A 575 10.96 -19.64 10.93
N SER A 576 10.56 -18.51 11.53
CA SER A 576 10.75 -18.24 12.95
C SER A 576 9.77 -19.04 13.81
N ASP A 577 10.31 -19.83 14.74
CA ASP A 577 9.48 -20.60 15.69
C ASP A 577 8.97 -19.73 16.86
N ALA A 578 8.17 -20.32 17.75
CA ALA A 578 7.59 -19.56 18.87
C ALA A 578 8.65 -19.05 19.86
N LEU A 579 9.79 -19.72 20.01
CA LEU A 579 10.86 -19.28 20.90
C LEU A 579 11.66 -18.12 20.27
N ASP A 580 11.97 -18.19 18.98
CA ASP A 580 12.55 -17.07 18.23
C ASP A 580 11.70 -15.81 18.41
N LEU A 581 10.40 -15.94 18.15
CA LEU A 581 9.43 -14.84 18.26
C LEU A 581 9.27 -14.36 19.72
N ALA A 582 9.24 -15.26 20.71
CA ALA A 582 9.13 -14.83 22.11
C ALA A 582 10.36 -14.06 22.61
N LEU A 583 11.56 -14.44 22.15
CA LEU A 583 12.81 -13.77 22.51
C LEU A 583 12.92 -12.41 21.80
N ASP A 584 12.55 -12.34 20.52
CA ASP A 584 12.49 -11.07 19.78
C ASP A 584 11.44 -10.13 20.38
N TYR A 585 10.26 -10.64 20.72
CA TYR A 585 9.23 -9.87 21.43
C TYR A 585 9.78 -9.35 22.77
N THR A 586 10.42 -10.21 23.56
CA THR A 586 10.99 -9.83 24.86
C THR A 586 12.02 -8.71 24.72
N TYR A 587 12.84 -8.79 23.68
CA TYR A 587 13.82 -7.77 23.37
C TYR A 587 13.16 -6.44 22.98
N VAL A 588 12.21 -6.50 22.06
CA VAL A 588 11.57 -5.31 21.49
C VAL A 588 10.72 -4.56 22.52
N ASP A 589 9.98 -5.29 23.36
CA ASP A 589 9.08 -4.72 24.36
C ASP A 589 9.78 -4.43 25.69
N GLU A 590 11.07 -4.80 25.83
CA GLU A 590 11.84 -4.66 27.08
C GLU A 590 11.15 -5.30 28.29
N MET A 591 10.39 -6.36 28.04
CA MET A 591 9.62 -7.09 29.03
C MET A 591 9.49 -8.54 28.59
N LEU A 592 9.58 -9.47 29.55
CA LEU A 592 9.41 -10.89 29.28
C LEU A 592 8.03 -11.16 28.66
N HIS A 593 8.01 -11.84 27.51
CA HIS A 593 6.74 -12.26 26.92
C HIS A 593 5.99 -13.19 27.91
N PRO A 594 4.68 -12.98 28.17
CA PRO A 594 3.94 -13.73 29.18
C PRO A 594 4.01 -15.26 29.01
N SER A 595 3.95 -15.75 27.76
CA SER A 595 3.99 -17.19 27.46
C SER A 595 5.42 -17.78 27.43
N LEU A 596 6.48 -16.97 27.60
CA LEU A 596 7.87 -17.42 27.44
C LEU A 596 8.22 -18.61 28.35
N SER A 597 7.77 -18.60 29.61
CA SER A 597 8.01 -19.72 30.52
C SER A 597 7.35 -21.01 30.05
N ARG A 598 6.17 -20.94 29.44
CA ARG A 598 5.48 -22.12 28.89
C ARG A 598 6.17 -22.63 27.62
N ILE A 599 6.65 -21.73 26.77
CA ILE A 599 7.41 -22.06 25.56
C ILE A 599 8.72 -22.77 25.95
N LEU A 600 9.49 -22.18 26.87
CA LEU A 600 10.77 -22.74 27.34
C LEU A 600 10.65 -24.15 27.95
N LYS A 601 9.51 -24.48 28.58
CA LYS A 601 9.25 -25.83 29.11
C LYS A 601 9.10 -26.89 28.01
N GLN A 602 8.68 -26.48 26.82
CA GLN A 602 8.52 -27.36 25.65
C GLN A 602 9.76 -27.36 24.74
N THR A 603 10.76 -26.52 25.04
CA THR A 603 12.02 -26.47 24.29
C THR A 603 12.99 -27.54 24.80
N GLU A 604 13.30 -28.55 24.00
CA GLU A 604 14.28 -29.58 24.39
C GLU A 604 15.72 -29.13 24.11
N SER A 605 15.94 -28.52 22.94
CA SER A 605 17.23 -28.03 22.47
C SER A 605 17.12 -26.62 21.89
N LEU A 606 18.22 -25.88 21.94
CA LEU A 606 18.32 -24.56 21.29
C LEU A 606 18.94 -24.67 19.91
N GLU A 607 18.37 -23.95 18.97
CA GLU A 607 18.96 -23.70 17.66
C GLU A 607 19.97 -22.55 17.70
N SER A 608 20.76 -22.39 16.63
CA SER A 608 21.70 -21.27 16.49
C SER A 608 20.98 -19.91 16.57
N SER A 609 19.77 -19.82 16.02
CA SER A 609 18.88 -18.66 16.04
C SER A 609 18.50 -18.25 17.47
N HIS A 610 18.07 -19.20 18.30
CA HIS A 610 17.76 -18.95 19.72
C HIS A 610 18.97 -18.45 20.48
N ASN A 611 20.14 -19.06 20.26
CA ASN A 611 21.39 -18.65 20.90
C ASN A 611 21.79 -17.22 20.51
N ALA A 612 21.60 -16.83 19.25
CA ALA A 612 21.87 -15.48 18.78
C ALA A 612 20.93 -14.43 19.42
N ARG A 613 19.64 -14.74 19.58
CA ARG A 613 18.66 -13.89 20.28
C ARG A 613 18.96 -13.77 21.76
N LEU A 614 19.37 -14.87 22.41
CA LEU A 614 19.85 -14.86 23.80
C LEU A 614 21.14 -14.03 23.96
N ALA A 615 22.06 -14.08 22.99
CA ALA A 615 23.28 -13.28 23.01
C ALA A 615 22.98 -11.79 22.91
N ARG A 616 21.98 -11.43 22.12
CA ARG A 616 21.48 -10.07 22.01
C ARG A 616 20.86 -9.57 23.32
N LEU A 617 20.00 -10.38 23.93
CA LEU A 617 19.42 -10.07 25.25
C LEU A 617 20.51 -9.94 26.32
N ARG A 618 21.51 -10.84 26.32
CA ARG A 618 22.65 -10.77 27.25
C ARG A 618 23.40 -9.45 27.11
N LEU A 619 23.66 -9.02 25.89
CA LEU A 619 24.45 -7.83 25.61
C LEU A 619 23.68 -6.55 25.91
N PHE A 620 22.47 -6.37 25.36
CA PHE A 620 21.75 -5.09 25.43
C PHE A 620 20.68 -5.03 26.51
N GLN A 621 20.25 -6.17 27.08
CA GLN A 621 19.20 -6.26 28.10
C GLN A 621 19.54 -7.29 29.20
N PRO A 622 20.69 -7.16 29.89
CA PRO A 622 21.24 -8.20 30.76
C PRO A 622 20.30 -8.62 31.91
N LYS A 623 19.42 -7.71 32.37
CA LYS A 623 18.41 -8.02 33.40
C LYS A 623 17.37 -9.02 32.89
N LEU A 624 16.88 -8.84 31.66
CA LEU A 624 15.89 -9.74 31.06
C LEU A 624 16.54 -11.09 30.73
N TYR A 625 17.77 -11.07 30.22
CA TYR A 625 18.56 -12.30 30.05
C TYR A 625 18.72 -13.06 31.37
N ALA A 626 19.11 -12.41 32.47
CA ALA A 626 19.24 -13.06 33.77
C ALA A 626 17.92 -13.68 34.25
N ASN A 627 16.78 -13.00 34.02
CA ASN A 627 15.47 -13.55 34.36
C ASN A 627 15.13 -14.79 33.52
N ILE A 628 15.46 -14.80 32.23
CA ILE A 628 15.27 -15.97 31.34
C ILE A 628 16.13 -17.15 31.83
N ILE A 629 17.40 -16.92 32.15
CA ILE A 629 18.29 -17.95 32.69
C ILE A 629 17.81 -18.46 34.06
N ALA A 630 17.18 -17.61 34.88
CA ALA A 630 16.58 -18.05 36.14
C ALA A 630 15.37 -18.97 35.92
N MET A 631 14.62 -18.81 34.81
CA MET A 631 13.52 -19.72 34.46
C MET A 631 14.01 -21.07 33.96
N LYS A 632 15.13 -21.08 33.22
CA LYS A 632 15.72 -22.29 32.65
C LYS A 632 17.26 -22.17 32.60
N PRO A 633 17.98 -22.64 33.62
CA PRO A 633 19.44 -22.46 33.69
C PRO A 633 20.22 -23.13 32.55
N GLU A 634 19.65 -24.19 31.95
CA GLU A 634 20.29 -25.03 30.93
C GLU A 634 20.48 -24.30 29.59
N ILE A 635 19.73 -23.22 29.34
CA ILE A 635 19.81 -22.43 28.11
C ILE A 635 20.85 -21.30 28.18
N ARG A 636 21.74 -21.32 29.17
CA ARG A 636 22.82 -20.35 29.30
C ARG A 636 23.80 -20.50 28.14
N ILE A 637 24.02 -19.41 27.42
CA ILE A 637 24.95 -19.33 26.29
C ILE A 637 26.39 -18.99 26.73
N SER A 638 27.37 -19.33 25.89
CA SER A 638 28.78 -18.95 26.08
C SER A 638 28.96 -17.42 26.05
N PRO A 639 29.89 -16.84 26.83
CA PRO A 639 30.28 -15.43 26.70
C PRO A 639 30.74 -15.02 25.30
N GLU A 640 31.28 -15.96 24.52
CA GLU A 640 31.78 -15.77 23.15
C GLU A 640 30.65 -15.73 22.11
N GLN A 641 29.44 -16.17 22.47
CA GLN A 641 28.29 -16.18 21.58
C GLN A 641 27.91 -14.73 21.23
N LYS A 642 27.85 -14.45 19.92
CA LYS A 642 27.57 -13.12 19.37
C LYS A 642 26.12 -13.02 18.89
N PRO A 643 25.52 -11.81 18.93
CA PRO A 643 24.25 -11.55 18.26
C PRO A 643 24.37 -11.78 16.75
N ASN A 644 23.27 -12.20 16.12
CA ASN A 644 23.19 -12.29 14.67
C ASN A 644 22.68 -10.95 14.11
N PRO A 645 23.40 -10.30 13.18
CA PRO A 645 22.99 -9.00 12.66
C PRO A 645 21.75 -9.06 11.77
N LEU A 646 21.26 -10.25 11.42
CA LEU A 646 20.03 -10.45 10.63
C LEU A 646 18.75 -10.44 11.47
N ILE A 647 18.83 -10.57 12.81
CA ILE A 647 17.66 -10.64 13.72
C ILE A 647 16.73 -9.44 13.50
N ASN A 648 15.41 -9.67 13.51
CA ASN A 648 14.41 -8.64 13.28
C ASN A 648 14.23 -7.72 14.52
N ASN A 649 14.18 -6.41 14.30
CA ASN A 649 13.95 -5.38 15.35
C ASN A 649 12.53 -4.82 15.34
N ARG A 650 11.74 -5.24 14.35
CA ARG A 650 10.47 -4.62 13.97
C ARG A 650 9.47 -5.75 13.73
N MET A 651 8.85 -6.21 14.82
CA MET A 651 7.57 -6.93 14.73
C MET A 651 6.43 -5.95 14.57
#